data_AF-A0A6A6DV90-F1
#
_entry.id   AF-A0A6A6DV90-F1
#
_cell.length_a   1.000
_cell.length_b   1.000
_cell.length_c   1.000
_cell.angle_alpha   90.00
_cell.angle_beta   90.00
_cell.angle_gamma   90.00
#
_symmetry.space_group_name_H-M   'P 1'
#
loop_
_entity.id
_entity.type
_entity.pdbx_description
1 polymer ?
#
loop_
_entity_poly.entity_id
_entity_poly.type
_entity_poly.pdbx_seq_one_letter_code
_entity_poly.pdbx_strand_id
1 'polypeptide(L)'
;MSQSPDYKELYFEEQRRREEELRRREEAESAREEAERAQEEEQRRREEAERAQEEEQRRRKEAEQAQEKAEEKTRKTTLLELLDACHTYLYSGLTVQTDATLSTRGDPANANNKLRPERIYAWKDFATQQEAVWDELMESDFVLERHFTSLHTLEESGEAVRQRMMSSELDLHLFQRYTVEDHISSIIEHLYNNRELRRKFRLRGSVKFENHANTLSPEPRLEEGIRQMTVSGNGRRRSPRLQAQAKQGKSLDLTDPTEPAAVATAGTARSSRPRADQFCVYNTSSATQNTEHRIAAFIIEYKAPHKLPLGYIYEGLDDMELEDVIRYRETDTPQDHFRRLIAAVITQAFSYMVRAGLEYGCICTGEAFIFLRVPDDPRTVYYFLSVPKGDVGEKTGWAPNSNGENRLHLTAVGQMLAFTLQALKTPPRDQKRRAEAAAQLNSWEVMYDDLLDTIPVQDAPSSEYRPPRHDGFLRMSPVQLRRRPAQTGSPSCWQPQDQHDPSDEEPDPDTPSRQRPPPQHLSRTQATAGSSSSSRNSRQGVQSGQYCTQKCLLGLVKGGPLDTSCPNVRDHGGSRHRIDLPTFLVLIRQQLSEDLDTDCKPVGVPGACGVLFRVRLKSHGYTVAAKSTTIDFVHRLKREATIYEHLRPIQGIYVPVHLGNIDLDTPYFYDGIAELVHMMLLGFGGKRISQHCTTENRPYITQQVDCSARAIHDLGVLHKDLMPRNILWNEETCQVIVIDFERAEVVKPRTVLGVISANRKRKRGSDASMAKQGGDGSSVFVRERQRVAIELRGLAQ
;
A
#
# COMPACT_ATOMS: atom_id res chain seq x y z
N MET A 1 -107.69 90.81 -3.95
CA MET A 1 -106.34 91.35 -4.23
C MET A 1 -105.37 90.18 -4.26
N SER A 2 -104.85 89.83 -5.43
CA SER A 2 -103.85 88.78 -5.62
C SER A 2 -102.71 89.38 -6.44
N GLN A 3 -101.56 89.57 -5.79
CA GLN A 3 -100.35 90.15 -6.38
C GLN A 3 -99.56 89.07 -7.12
N SER A 4 -99.10 89.43 -8.32
CA SER A 4 -98.25 88.66 -9.21
C SER A 4 -96.91 88.29 -8.54
N PRO A 5 -96.34 87.08 -8.77
CA PRO A 5 -94.95 86.80 -8.42
C PRO A 5 -93.99 87.65 -9.26
N ASP A 6 -92.93 88.16 -8.63
CA ASP A 6 -91.85 88.95 -9.23
C ASP A 6 -90.85 88.02 -9.94
N TYR A 7 -90.94 88.01 -11.28
CA TYR A 7 -90.08 87.21 -12.15
C TYR A 7 -88.58 87.54 -12.05
N LYS A 8 -88.21 88.69 -11.45
CA LYS A 8 -86.81 89.12 -11.34
C LYS A 8 -86.08 88.39 -10.22
N GLU A 9 -86.76 88.10 -9.11
CA GLU A 9 -86.19 87.37 -7.97
C GLU A 9 -85.97 85.89 -8.32
N LEU A 10 -86.92 85.29 -9.06
CA LEU A 10 -86.81 83.93 -9.61
C LEU A 10 -85.63 83.77 -10.59
N TYR A 11 -85.32 84.79 -11.39
CA TYR A 11 -84.21 84.75 -12.35
C TYR A 11 -82.83 84.76 -11.67
N PHE A 12 -82.64 85.60 -10.64
CA PHE A 12 -81.38 85.63 -9.87
C PHE A 12 -81.21 84.40 -8.98
N GLU A 13 -82.31 83.84 -8.46
CA GLU A 13 -82.29 82.57 -7.74
C GLU A 13 -81.92 81.40 -8.66
N GLU A 14 -82.44 81.39 -9.89
CA GLU A 14 -82.05 80.41 -10.92
C GLU A 14 -80.59 80.57 -11.34
N GLN A 15 -80.07 81.80 -11.47
CA GLN A 15 -78.65 82.03 -11.76
C GLN A 15 -77.73 81.53 -10.64
N ARG A 16 -78.03 81.84 -9.38
CA ARG A 16 -77.26 81.31 -8.24
C ARG A 16 -77.30 79.79 -8.20
N ARG A 17 -78.46 79.19 -8.51
CA ARG A 17 -78.60 77.74 -8.58
C ARG A 17 -77.75 77.14 -9.70
N ARG A 18 -77.64 77.81 -10.85
CA ARG A 18 -76.77 77.40 -11.96
C ARG A 18 -75.28 77.55 -11.62
N GLU A 19 -74.87 78.63 -10.97
CA GLU A 19 -73.48 78.84 -10.54
C GLU A 19 -73.07 77.86 -9.43
N GLU A 20 -73.97 77.58 -8.48
CA GLU A 20 -73.75 76.58 -7.43
C GLU A 20 -73.74 75.15 -8.02
N GLU A 21 -74.58 74.87 -9.02
CA GLU A 21 -74.55 73.63 -9.77
C GLU A 21 -73.25 73.50 -10.59
N LEU A 22 -72.75 74.59 -11.17
CA LEU A 22 -71.48 74.61 -11.90
C LEU A 22 -70.29 74.36 -10.97
N ARG A 23 -70.24 75.04 -9.82
CA ARG A 23 -69.23 74.79 -8.78
C ARG A 23 -69.30 73.37 -8.23
N ARG A 24 -70.50 72.82 -8.01
CA ARG A 24 -70.66 71.41 -7.61
C ARG A 24 -70.18 70.45 -8.69
N ARG A 25 -70.33 70.79 -9.97
CA ARG A 25 -69.80 69.98 -11.07
C ARG A 25 -68.27 70.05 -11.13
N GLU A 26 -67.67 71.23 -11.00
CA GLU A 26 -66.22 71.41 -10.97
C GLU A 26 -65.57 70.75 -9.74
N GLU A 27 -66.17 70.88 -8.56
CA GLU A 27 -65.72 70.20 -7.34
C GLU A 27 -65.88 68.68 -7.46
N ALA A 28 -66.96 68.20 -8.09
CA ALA A 28 -67.15 66.77 -8.36
C ALA A 28 -66.20 66.24 -9.45
N GLU A 29 -65.81 67.05 -10.42
CA GLU A 29 -64.85 66.70 -11.48
C GLU A 29 -63.43 66.65 -10.91
N SER A 30 -63.03 67.66 -10.14
CA SER A 30 -61.75 67.67 -9.41
C SER A 30 -61.63 66.51 -8.43
N ALA A 31 -62.70 66.20 -7.68
CA ALA A 31 -62.72 65.04 -6.79
C ALA A 31 -62.65 63.70 -7.55
N ARG A 32 -63.18 63.62 -8.77
CA ARG A 32 -63.06 62.44 -9.63
C ARG A 32 -61.62 62.29 -10.15
N GLU A 33 -60.99 63.36 -10.60
CA GLU A 33 -59.60 63.33 -11.05
C GLU A 33 -58.62 62.99 -9.91
N GLU A 34 -58.87 63.49 -8.71
CA GLU A 34 -58.06 63.15 -7.52
C GLU A 34 -58.25 61.69 -7.11
N ALA A 35 -59.49 61.17 -7.16
CA ALA A 35 -59.77 59.76 -6.92
C ALA A 35 -59.13 58.84 -7.99
N GLU A 36 -59.13 59.26 -9.26
CA GLU A 36 -58.50 58.52 -10.37
C GLU A 36 -56.97 58.48 -10.20
N ARG A 37 -56.33 59.62 -9.87
CA ARG A 37 -54.90 59.66 -9.55
C ARG A 37 -54.52 58.80 -8.34
N ALA A 38 -55.35 58.79 -7.30
CA ALA A 38 -55.13 57.95 -6.13
C ALA A 38 -55.24 56.45 -6.47
N GLN A 39 -56.18 56.07 -7.34
CA GLN A 39 -56.31 54.70 -7.83
C GLN A 39 -55.12 54.27 -8.69
N GLU A 40 -54.64 55.14 -9.59
CA GLU A 40 -53.44 54.87 -10.39
C GLU A 40 -52.19 54.72 -9.53
N GLU A 41 -52.01 55.56 -8.50
CA GLU A 41 -50.87 55.45 -7.58
C GLU A 41 -50.95 54.17 -6.74
N GLU A 42 -52.14 53.80 -6.25
CA GLU A 42 -52.36 52.55 -5.54
C GLU A 42 -52.09 51.34 -6.44
N GLN A 43 -52.53 51.40 -7.70
CA GLN A 43 -52.28 50.34 -8.67
C GLN A 43 -50.79 50.21 -8.98
N ARG A 44 -50.06 51.31 -9.19
CA ARG A 44 -48.60 51.29 -9.35
C ARG A 44 -47.90 50.70 -8.14
N ARG A 45 -48.32 51.06 -6.92
CA ARG A 45 -47.75 50.50 -5.67
C ARG A 45 -48.01 49.00 -5.56
N ARG A 46 -49.18 48.52 -5.97
CA ARG A 46 -49.50 47.08 -6.01
C ARG A 46 -48.64 46.35 -7.03
N GLU A 47 -48.51 46.89 -8.24
CA GLU A 47 -47.65 46.32 -9.30
C GLU A 47 -46.15 46.34 -8.93
N GLU A 48 -45.68 47.36 -8.22
CA GLU A 48 -44.30 47.40 -7.68
C GLU A 48 -44.11 46.38 -6.56
N ALA A 49 -45.07 46.24 -5.65
CA ALA A 49 -45.02 45.24 -4.58
C ALA A 49 -45.06 43.81 -5.12
N GLU A 50 -45.89 43.54 -6.14
CA GLU A 50 -45.97 42.24 -6.82
C GLU A 50 -44.65 41.91 -7.53
N ARG A 51 -44.08 42.86 -8.30
CA ARG A 51 -42.76 42.69 -8.92
C ARG A 51 -41.65 42.45 -7.90
N ALA A 52 -41.68 43.15 -6.76
CA ALA A 52 -40.70 42.94 -5.69
C ALA A 52 -40.83 41.53 -5.06
N GLN A 53 -42.05 41.03 -4.88
CA GLN A 53 -42.31 39.68 -4.39
C GLN A 53 -41.86 38.61 -5.39
N GLU A 54 -42.13 38.78 -6.68
CA GLU A 54 -41.66 37.87 -7.73
C GLU A 54 -40.13 37.82 -7.80
N GLU A 55 -39.47 38.98 -7.72
CA GLU A 55 -38.01 39.05 -7.70
C GLU A 55 -37.43 38.37 -6.44
N GLU A 56 -38.05 38.56 -5.28
CA GLU A 56 -37.64 37.89 -4.04
C GLU A 56 -37.82 36.37 -4.15
N GLN A 57 -38.94 35.89 -4.69
CA GLN A 57 -39.16 34.46 -4.91
C GLN A 57 -38.14 33.87 -5.89
N ARG A 58 -37.79 34.59 -6.97
CA ARG A 58 -36.76 34.16 -7.90
C ARG A 58 -35.40 34.06 -7.20
N ARG A 59 -35.00 35.09 -6.44
CA ARG A 59 -33.75 35.08 -5.66
C ARG A 59 -33.71 33.94 -4.64
N ARG A 60 -34.83 33.64 -3.96
CA ARG A 60 -34.91 32.51 -3.03
C ARG A 60 -34.74 31.17 -3.74
N LYS A 61 -35.41 30.95 -4.88
CA LYS A 61 -35.26 29.73 -5.68
C LYS A 61 -33.82 29.58 -6.20
N GLU A 62 -33.21 30.66 -6.67
CA GLU A 62 -31.81 30.66 -7.11
C GLU A 62 -30.85 30.36 -5.95
N ALA A 63 -31.08 30.92 -4.77
CA ALA A 63 -30.28 30.66 -3.58
C ALA A 63 -30.43 29.21 -3.10
N GLU A 64 -31.63 28.65 -3.11
CA GLU A 64 -31.89 27.25 -2.76
C GLU A 64 -31.23 26.29 -3.75
N GLN A 65 -31.32 26.55 -5.05
CA GLN A 65 -30.61 25.77 -6.07
C GLN A 65 -29.09 25.89 -5.96
N ALA A 66 -28.57 27.07 -5.60
CA ALA A 66 -27.15 27.27 -5.38
C ALA A 66 -26.67 26.52 -4.14
N GLN A 67 -27.46 26.51 -3.07
CA GLN A 67 -27.18 25.75 -1.86
C GLN A 67 -27.19 24.24 -2.12
N GLU A 68 -28.20 23.73 -2.82
CA GLU A 68 -28.30 22.30 -3.17
C GLU A 68 -27.08 21.85 -4.00
N LYS A 69 -26.67 22.64 -4.99
CA LYS A 69 -25.46 22.38 -5.79
C LYS A 69 -24.18 22.40 -4.95
N ALA A 70 -24.08 23.32 -3.99
CA ALA A 70 -22.93 23.41 -3.09
C ALA A 70 -22.87 22.22 -2.13
N GLU A 71 -24.01 21.80 -1.59
CA GLU A 71 -24.14 20.61 -0.75
C GLU A 71 -23.81 19.33 -1.53
N GLU A 72 -24.26 19.22 -2.78
CA GLU A 72 -23.91 18.09 -3.65
C GLU A 72 -22.41 18.03 -3.97
N LYS A 73 -21.74 19.16 -4.16
CA LYS A 73 -20.28 19.19 -4.37
C LYS A 73 -19.47 18.86 -3.11
N THR A 74 -19.98 19.19 -1.94
CA THR A 74 -19.26 19.07 -0.66
C THR A 74 -19.59 17.80 0.12
N ARG A 75 -20.70 17.12 -0.17
CA ARG A 75 -21.03 15.82 0.42
C ARG A 75 -20.00 14.76 0.02
N LYS A 76 -19.92 13.71 0.84
CA LYS A 76 -19.15 12.51 0.52
C LYS A 76 -19.69 11.81 -0.73
N THR A 77 -18.80 11.25 -1.53
CA THR A 77 -19.16 10.52 -2.74
C THR A 77 -19.45 9.05 -2.46
N THR A 78 -20.31 8.45 -3.28
CA THR A 78 -20.48 7.00 -3.43
C THR A 78 -19.32 6.38 -4.19
N LEU A 79 -19.22 5.05 -4.24
CA LEU A 79 -18.16 4.38 -5.00
C LEU A 79 -18.21 4.78 -6.49
N LEU A 80 -19.39 4.86 -7.08
CA LEU A 80 -19.53 5.16 -8.51
C LEU A 80 -19.21 6.62 -8.83
N GLU A 81 -19.69 7.55 -8.00
CA GLU A 81 -19.33 8.98 -8.07
C GLU A 81 -17.81 9.16 -7.95
N LEU A 82 -17.16 8.42 -7.04
CA LEU A 82 -15.71 8.47 -6.86
C LEU A 82 -14.96 7.99 -8.12
N LEU A 83 -15.34 6.85 -8.71
CA LEU A 83 -14.67 6.32 -9.91
C LEU A 83 -14.76 7.28 -11.08
N ASP A 84 -15.94 7.89 -11.29
CA ASP A 84 -16.16 8.90 -12.32
C ASP A 84 -15.31 10.15 -12.09
N ALA A 85 -15.32 10.66 -10.86
CA ALA A 85 -14.57 11.85 -10.47
C ALA A 85 -13.05 11.64 -10.55
N CYS A 86 -12.54 10.49 -10.11
CA CYS A 86 -11.12 10.16 -10.22
C CYS A 86 -10.67 10.11 -11.69
N HIS A 87 -11.47 9.52 -12.59
CA HIS A 87 -11.14 9.51 -14.01
C HIS A 87 -11.15 10.92 -14.60
N THR A 88 -12.22 11.67 -14.35
CA THR A 88 -12.46 12.99 -14.97
C THR A 88 -11.52 14.07 -14.44
N TYR A 89 -11.35 14.17 -13.12
CA TYR A 89 -10.60 15.26 -12.50
C TYR A 89 -9.13 14.94 -12.30
N LEU A 90 -8.78 13.69 -11.97
CA LEU A 90 -7.41 13.31 -11.62
C LEU A 90 -6.67 12.66 -12.78
N TYR A 91 -7.15 11.51 -13.25
CA TYR A 91 -6.39 10.66 -14.16
C TYR A 91 -6.33 11.22 -15.59
N SER A 92 -7.41 11.84 -16.07
CA SER A 92 -7.44 12.52 -17.39
C SER A 92 -6.43 13.67 -17.50
N GLY A 93 -6.01 14.24 -16.35
CA GLY A 93 -5.01 15.30 -16.24
C GLY A 93 -3.56 14.86 -16.44
N LEU A 94 -3.31 13.59 -16.76
CA LEU A 94 -1.98 13.03 -17.00
C LEU A 94 -1.24 13.77 -18.13
N THR A 95 -0.08 14.34 -17.82
CA THR A 95 0.84 14.97 -18.78
C THR A 95 2.24 14.34 -18.69
N VAL A 96 2.71 13.81 -19.82
CA VAL A 96 4.04 13.18 -19.95
C VAL A 96 5.03 14.22 -20.48
N GLN A 97 6.23 14.31 -19.89
CA GLN A 97 7.31 15.11 -20.46
C GLN A 97 7.86 14.44 -21.73
N THR A 98 7.67 15.07 -22.89
CA THR A 98 8.13 14.56 -24.19
C THR A 98 9.59 14.92 -24.49
N ASP A 99 10.16 15.90 -23.79
CA ASP A 99 11.56 16.29 -23.96
C ASP A 99 12.51 15.35 -23.18
N ALA A 100 13.24 14.51 -23.93
CA ALA A 100 14.25 13.57 -23.39
C ALA A 100 15.47 14.25 -22.71
N THR A 101 15.62 15.56 -22.81
CA THR A 101 16.67 16.32 -22.11
C THR A 101 16.25 16.76 -20.70
N LEU A 102 14.94 16.82 -20.45
CA LEU A 102 14.34 17.21 -19.16
C LEU A 102 13.91 16.01 -18.32
N SER A 103 14.18 14.80 -18.80
CA SER A 103 13.70 13.56 -18.22
C SER A 103 14.82 12.68 -17.65
N THR A 104 14.50 11.81 -16.68
CA THR A 104 15.49 10.88 -16.12
C THR A 104 15.99 9.91 -17.18
N ARG A 105 17.29 9.96 -17.43
CA ARG A 105 17.99 8.96 -18.26
C ARG A 105 18.41 7.80 -17.36
N GLY A 106 17.83 6.64 -17.59
CA GLY A 106 18.18 5.41 -16.90
C GLY A 106 17.55 4.23 -17.61
N ASP A 107 18.14 3.06 -17.40
CA ASP A 107 17.76 1.78 -18.00
C ASP A 107 16.28 1.41 -17.74
N PRO A 108 15.41 1.28 -18.77
CA PRO A 108 14.04 0.76 -18.64
C PRO A 108 13.93 -0.68 -18.12
N ALA A 109 14.91 -1.56 -18.31
CA ALA A 109 14.78 -2.99 -18.05
C ALA A 109 16.04 -3.58 -17.39
N ASN A 110 16.05 -3.64 -16.06
CA ASN A 110 17.09 -4.31 -15.30
C ASN A 110 16.79 -5.82 -15.21
N ALA A 111 16.78 -6.54 -16.33
CA ALA A 111 16.43 -7.95 -16.39
C ALA A 111 17.62 -8.90 -16.17
N ASN A 112 18.86 -8.42 -16.28
CA ASN A 112 20.06 -9.26 -16.29
C ASN A 112 20.17 -10.15 -15.04
N ASN A 113 20.44 -11.43 -15.25
CA ASN A 113 20.54 -12.46 -14.21
C ASN A 113 19.25 -12.67 -13.38
N LYS A 114 18.09 -12.21 -13.87
CA LYS A 114 16.80 -12.50 -13.25
C LYS A 114 16.16 -13.75 -13.84
N LEU A 115 15.29 -14.39 -13.06
CA LEU A 115 14.53 -15.55 -13.51
C LEU A 115 13.57 -15.10 -14.61
N ARG A 116 13.60 -15.78 -15.76
CA ARG A 116 12.73 -15.50 -16.89
C ARG A 116 11.67 -16.60 -17.08
N PRO A 117 10.47 -16.24 -17.57
CA PRO A 117 9.53 -17.26 -18.02
C PRO A 117 10.04 -17.92 -19.32
N GLU A 118 9.43 -19.03 -19.69
CA GLU A 118 9.55 -19.61 -21.03
C GLU A 118 8.55 -18.95 -21.99
N ARG A 119 7.33 -18.65 -21.48
CA ARG A 119 6.18 -18.22 -22.28
C ARG A 119 5.53 -16.96 -21.71
N ILE A 120 5.23 -15.99 -22.56
CA ILE A 120 4.40 -14.82 -22.25
C ILE A 120 3.18 -14.88 -23.17
N TYR A 121 1.96 -14.97 -22.61
CA TYR A 121 0.72 -15.11 -23.39
C TYR A 121 -0.38 -14.16 -22.93
N ALA A 122 -1.32 -13.83 -23.82
CA ALA A 122 -2.48 -13.02 -23.51
C ALA A 122 -3.38 -13.70 -22.46
N TRP A 123 -3.81 -12.92 -21.47
CA TRP A 123 -4.70 -13.35 -20.41
C TRP A 123 -6.16 -13.29 -20.85
N LYS A 124 -6.60 -14.33 -21.57
CA LYS A 124 -7.89 -14.36 -22.27
C LYS A 124 -9.13 -14.24 -21.36
N ASP A 125 -9.06 -14.70 -20.11
CA ASP A 125 -10.17 -14.69 -19.16
C ASP A 125 -10.10 -13.53 -18.14
N PHE A 126 -9.18 -12.58 -18.31
CA PHE A 126 -9.02 -11.43 -17.41
C PHE A 126 -10.33 -10.64 -17.25
N ALA A 127 -10.98 -10.30 -18.36
CA ALA A 127 -12.23 -9.55 -18.40
C ALA A 127 -13.34 -10.21 -17.57
N THR A 128 -13.54 -11.51 -17.75
CA THR A 128 -14.54 -12.30 -17.00
C THR A 128 -14.23 -12.36 -15.51
N GLN A 129 -12.94 -12.42 -15.15
CA GLN A 129 -12.53 -12.42 -13.74
C GLN A 129 -12.75 -11.05 -13.08
N GLN A 130 -12.49 -9.95 -13.79
CA GLN A 130 -12.80 -8.60 -13.33
C GLN A 130 -14.31 -8.38 -13.17
N GLU A 131 -15.11 -8.85 -14.13
CA GLU A 131 -16.58 -8.80 -14.08
C GLU A 131 -17.12 -9.52 -12.84
N ALA A 132 -16.63 -10.73 -12.53
CA ALA A 132 -17.06 -11.46 -11.34
C ALA A 132 -16.79 -10.71 -10.02
N VAL A 133 -15.71 -9.91 -9.96
CA VAL A 133 -15.42 -9.06 -8.79
C VAL A 133 -16.42 -7.91 -8.70
N TRP A 134 -16.76 -7.29 -9.83
CA TRP A 134 -17.77 -6.23 -9.88
C TRP A 134 -19.16 -6.74 -9.52
N ASP A 135 -19.56 -7.92 -10.00
CA ASP A 135 -20.82 -8.56 -9.62
C ASP A 135 -20.91 -8.73 -8.10
N GLU A 136 -19.85 -9.24 -7.46
CA GLU A 136 -19.79 -9.39 -6.00
C GLU A 136 -19.90 -8.04 -5.25
N LEU A 137 -19.40 -6.94 -5.83
CA LEU A 137 -19.50 -5.58 -5.26
C LEU A 137 -20.89 -4.96 -5.47
N MET A 138 -21.45 -5.08 -6.67
CA MET A 138 -22.74 -4.49 -7.05
C MET A 138 -23.93 -5.20 -6.38
N GLU A 139 -23.75 -6.45 -5.93
CA GLU A 139 -24.71 -7.14 -5.06
C GLU A 139 -24.87 -6.48 -3.69
N SER A 140 -23.90 -5.67 -3.25
CA SER A 140 -23.89 -5.06 -1.91
C SER A 140 -24.40 -3.63 -1.92
N ASP A 141 -25.10 -3.24 -0.84
CA ASP A 141 -25.52 -1.84 -0.63
C ASP A 141 -24.33 -0.87 -0.44
N PHE A 142 -23.12 -1.39 -0.24
CA PHE A 142 -21.88 -0.61 -0.11
C PHE A 142 -21.70 0.42 -1.23
N VAL A 143 -22.05 0.08 -2.48
CA VAL A 143 -21.86 0.95 -3.64
C VAL A 143 -22.76 2.20 -3.60
N LEU A 144 -23.84 2.16 -2.81
CA LEU A 144 -24.79 3.26 -2.60
C LEU A 144 -24.40 4.14 -1.40
N GLU A 145 -23.51 3.66 -0.53
CA GLU A 145 -23.11 4.38 0.67
C GLU A 145 -22.09 5.49 0.34
N ARG A 146 -22.20 6.62 1.04
CA ARG A 146 -21.36 7.81 0.83
C ARG A 146 -20.21 7.86 1.82
N HIS A 147 -19.10 7.21 1.46
CA HIS A 147 -17.91 7.11 2.33
C HIS A 147 -16.75 8.00 1.92
N PHE A 148 -16.68 8.37 0.65
CA PHE A 148 -15.45 8.83 0.02
C PHE A 148 -15.36 10.35 -0.11
N THR A 149 -14.18 10.80 -0.52
CA THR A 149 -13.83 12.21 -0.73
C THR A 149 -14.87 12.94 -1.56
N SER A 150 -15.18 14.18 -1.20
CA SER A 150 -16.17 15.00 -1.91
C SER A 150 -15.68 15.37 -3.31
N LEU A 151 -16.64 15.65 -4.21
CA LEU A 151 -16.34 16.06 -5.58
C LEU A 151 -15.49 17.33 -5.63
N HIS A 152 -15.79 18.30 -4.76
CA HIS A 152 -15.04 19.54 -4.68
C HIS A 152 -13.55 19.31 -4.38
N THR A 153 -13.23 18.46 -3.39
CA THR A 153 -11.84 18.16 -3.04
C THR A 153 -11.11 17.38 -4.14
N LEU A 154 -11.81 16.51 -4.87
CA LEU A 154 -11.23 15.79 -6.02
C LEU A 154 -10.94 16.74 -7.19
N GLU A 155 -11.84 17.70 -7.44
CA GLU A 155 -11.68 18.76 -8.45
C GLU A 155 -10.44 19.62 -8.15
N GLU A 156 -10.29 20.11 -6.91
CA GLU A 156 -9.12 20.88 -6.45
C GLU A 156 -7.83 20.06 -6.51
N SER A 157 -7.87 18.80 -6.08
CA SER A 157 -6.71 17.90 -6.15
C SER A 157 -6.28 17.67 -7.61
N GLY A 158 -7.24 17.57 -8.52
CA GLY A 158 -7.00 17.45 -9.96
C GLY A 158 -6.27 18.65 -10.56
N GLU A 159 -6.60 19.86 -10.11
CA GLU A 159 -5.87 21.07 -10.50
C GLU A 159 -4.40 21.03 -10.08
N ALA A 160 -4.12 20.58 -8.85
CA ALA A 160 -2.76 20.43 -8.35
C ALA A 160 -1.97 19.35 -9.10
N VAL A 161 -2.61 18.23 -9.46
CA VAL A 161 -2.00 17.14 -10.23
C VAL A 161 -1.66 17.60 -11.65
N ARG A 162 -2.57 18.33 -12.33
CA ARG A 162 -2.35 18.85 -13.70
C ARG A 162 -1.16 19.80 -13.83
N GLN A 163 -0.75 20.46 -12.75
CA GLN A 163 0.40 21.36 -12.74
C GLN A 163 1.75 20.61 -12.75
N ARG A 164 1.76 19.29 -12.51
CA ARG A 164 2.99 18.49 -12.45
C ARG A 164 3.13 17.63 -13.70
N MET A 165 4.24 17.80 -14.42
CA MET A 165 4.60 16.94 -15.55
C MET A 165 5.39 15.72 -15.06
N MET A 166 5.11 14.55 -15.62
CA MET A 166 5.88 13.34 -15.31
C MET A 166 7.23 13.36 -16.02
N SER A 167 8.32 13.47 -15.26
CA SER A 167 9.70 13.49 -15.80
C SER A 167 10.59 12.37 -15.24
N SER A 168 10.08 11.59 -14.28
CA SER A 168 10.83 10.55 -13.58
C SER A 168 9.94 9.46 -12.99
N GLU A 169 10.53 8.34 -12.60
CA GLU A 169 9.86 7.28 -11.84
C GLU A 169 9.31 7.77 -10.50
N LEU A 170 9.98 8.74 -9.86
CA LEU A 170 9.51 9.35 -8.62
C LEU A 170 8.24 10.17 -8.85
N ASP A 171 8.18 10.95 -9.94
CA ASP A 171 6.99 11.70 -10.31
C ASP A 171 5.83 10.76 -10.64
N LEU A 172 6.11 9.67 -11.35
CA LEU A 172 5.13 8.62 -11.63
C LEU A 172 4.61 7.99 -10.33
N HIS A 173 5.49 7.67 -9.39
CA HIS A 173 5.09 7.12 -8.10
C HIS A 173 4.16 8.08 -7.34
N LEU A 174 4.52 9.37 -7.26
CA LEU A 174 3.67 10.37 -6.61
C LEU A 174 2.32 10.49 -7.31
N PHE A 175 2.31 10.54 -8.64
CA PHE A 175 1.08 10.58 -9.43
C PHE A 175 0.17 9.37 -9.13
N GLN A 176 0.72 8.16 -9.19
CA GLN A 176 -0.04 6.92 -8.96
C GLN A 176 -0.56 6.84 -7.53
N ARG A 177 0.25 7.28 -6.56
CA ARG A 177 -0.17 7.34 -5.16
C ARG A 177 -1.42 8.20 -4.97
N TYR A 178 -1.40 9.43 -5.49
CA TYR A 178 -2.49 10.39 -5.32
C TYR A 178 -3.73 10.07 -6.17
N THR A 179 -3.56 9.48 -7.35
CA THR A 179 -4.67 9.26 -8.30
C THR A 179 -5.28 7.88 -8.23
N VAL A 180 -4.58 6.89 -7.66
CA VAL A 180 -5.00 5.48 -7.64
C VAL A 180 -4.81 4.83 -6.26
N GLU A 181 -3.59 4.78 -5.72
CA GLU A 181 -3.27 3.94 -4.55
C GLU A 181 -4.01 4.39 -3.27
N ASP A 182 -4.04 5.69 -2.98
CA ASP A 182 -4.69 6.23 -1.78
C ASP A 182 -6.22 6.01 -1.84
N HIS A 183 -6.82 6.09 -3.02
CA HIS A 183 -8.24 5.82 -3.22
C HIS A 183 -8.57 4.33 -3.03
N ILE A 184 -7.75 3.42 -3.55
CA ILE A 184 -7.92 1.98 -3.33
C ILE A 184 -7.79 1.64 -1.85
N SER A 185 -6.80 2.20 -1.17
CA SER A 185 -6.58 1.98 0.26
C SER A 185 -7.81 2.43 1.08
N SER A 186 -8.37 3.60 0.74
CA SER A 186 -9.60 4.12 1.34
C SER A 186 -10.82 3.25 1.05
N ILE A 187 -11.01 2.80 -0.20
CA ILE A 187 -12.11 1.90 -0.59
C ILE A 187 -12.03 0.59 0.19
N ILE A 188 -10.85 -0.03 0.29
CA ILE A 188 -10.67 -1.30 0.98
C ILE A 188 -10.86 -1.18 2.49
N GLU A 189 -10.42 -0.06 3.10
CA GLU A 189 -10.66 0.20 4.51
C GLU A 189 -12.16 0.29 4.84
N HIS A 190 -12.96 0.92 3.97
CA HIS A 190 -14.41 0.96 4.14
C HIS A 190 -15.07 -0.39 3.81
N LEU A 191 -14.60 -1.12 2.79
CA LEU A 191 -15.05 -2.48 2.47
C LEU A 191 -14.85 -3.44 3.64
N TYR A 192 -13.78 -3.28 4.43
CA TYR A 192 -13.49 -4.12 5.59
C TYR A 192 -14.56 -4.01 6.69
N ASN A 193 -15.26 -2.86 6.78
CA ASN A 193 -16.36 -2.68 7.74
C ASN A 193 -17.60 -3.50 7.36
N ASN A 194 -17.74 -3.87 6.08
CA ASN A 194 -18.80 -4.77 5.62
C ASN A 194 -18.40 -6.24 5.85
N ARG A 195 -19.13 -6.94 6.74
CA ARG A 195 -18.82 -8.33 7.15
C ARG A 195 -18.92 -9.36 6.01
N GLU A 196 -19.72 -9.11 4.99
CA GLU A 196 -19.89 -10.04 3.86
C GLU A 196 -18.74 -9.87 2.87
N LEU A 197 -18.49 -8.64 2.42
CA LEU A 197 -17.38 -8.32 1.51
C LEU A 197 -16.02 -8.64 2.14
N ARG A 198 -15.84 -8.36 3.43
CA ARG A 198 -14.65 -8.75 4.19
C ARG A 198 -14.37 -10.25 4.10
N ARG A 199 -15.39 -11.09 4.21
CA ARG A 199 -15.23 -12.56 4.13
C ARG A 199 -15.00 -13.02 2.69
N LYS A 200 -15.77 -12.48 1.73
CA LYS A 200 -15.63 -12.79 0.28
C LYS A 200 -14.20 -12.50 -0.23
N PHE A 201 -13.67 -11.31 0.08
CA PHE A 201 -12.36 -10.84 -0.39
C PHE A 201 -11.20 -11.05 0.60
N ARG A 202 -11.42 -11.75 1.72
CA ARG A 202 -10.40 -12.06 2.75
C ARG A 202 -9.66 -10.81 3.28
N LEU A 203 -10.38 -9.72 3.47
CA LEU A 203 -9.82 -8.44 3.96
C LEU A 203 -9.39 -8.54 5.43
N ARG A 204 -8.19 -8.06 5.78
CA ARG A 204 -7.67 -8.03 7.16
C ARG A 204 -7.73 -6.65 7.83
N GLY A 205 -7.94 -5.60 7.05
CA GLY A 205 -7.99 -4.22 7.51
C GLY A 205 -7.95 -3.30 6.31
N SER A 206 -6.76 -2.80 6.00
CA SER A 206 -6.52 -1.94 4.83
C SER A 206 -5.42 -2.52 3.94
N VAL A 207 -5.25 -1.94 2.77
CA VAL A 207 -4.14 -2.24 1.87
C VAL A 207 -3.09 -1.15 1.94
N LYS A 208 -1.80 -1.54 1.94
CA LYS A 208 -0.67 -0.60 1.88
C LYS A 208 0.19 -0.87 0.66
N PHE A 209 0.56 0.19 -0.03
CA PHE A 209 1.51 0.20 -1.15
C PHE A 209 2.87 0.61 -0.57
N GLU A 210 3.81 -0.32 -0.49
CA GLU A 210 5.11 -0.10 0.17
C GLU A 210 6.27 -0.28 -0.79
N ASN A 211 7.25 0.61 -0.71
CA ASN A 211 8.53 0.48 -1.39
C ASN A 211 9.60 -0.06 -0.44
N HIS A 212 10.33 -1.10 -0.86
CA HIS A 212 11.35 -1.74 -0.04
C HIS A 212 12.79 -1.34 -0.36
N ALA A 213 13.02 -0.24 -1.09
CA ALA A 213 14.34 0.21 -1.52
C ALA A 213 15.40 0.30 -0.40
N ASN A 214 14.99 0.53 0.85
CA ASN A 214 15.88 0.65 2.00
C ASN A 214 15.81 -0.54 2.97
N THR A 215 14.96 -1.54 2.74
CA THR A 215 14.79 -2.68 3.64
C THR A 215 16.04 -3.57 3.54
N LEU A 216 16.71 -3.82 4.68
CA LEU A 216 17.89 -4.68 4.77
C LEU A 216 19.05 -4.23 3.85
N SER A 217 19.30 -2.92 3.71
CA SER A 217 20.37 -2.36 2.86
C SER A 217 21.66 -2.01 3.63
N PRO A 218 22.89 -2.32 3.13
CA PRO A 218 24.11 -2.07 3.88
C PRO A 218 24.39 -0.57 4.02
N GLU A 219 24.53 -0.10 5.26
CA GLU A 219 24.83 1.30 5.63
C GLU A 219 25.95 1.99 4.84
N PRO A 220 27.06 1.35 4.39
CA PRO A 220 28.14 2.07 3.72
C PRO A 220 27.68 2.83 2.47
N ARG A 221 26.71 2.29 1.73
CA ARG A 221 26.17 2.93 0.51
C ARG A 221 25.22 4.09 0.83
N LEU A 222 24.49 4.01 1.95
CA LEU A 222 23.57 5.06 2.40
C LEU A 222 24.36 6.24 2.97
N GLU A 223 25.41 5.98 3.76
CA GLU A 223 26.33 7.02 4.24
C GLU A 223 27.08 7.69 3.09
N GLU A 224 27.50 6.95 2.06
CA GLU A 224 28.21 7.52 0.91
C GLU A 224 27.28 8.39 0.04
N GLY A 225 26.01 7.99 -0.12
CA GLY A 225 24.98 8.83 -0.72
C GLY A 225 24.66 10.09 0.10
N ILE A 226 24.60 9.98 1.43
CA ILE A 226 24.35 11.12 2.34
C ILE A 226 25.56 12.06 2.42
N ARG A 227 26.78 11.53 2.41
CA ARG A 227 28.03 12.33 2.32
C ARG A 227 28.15 13.06 0.98
N GLN A 228 27.56 12.52 -0.09
CA GLN A 228 27.45 13.20 -1.39
C GLN A 228 26.31 14.24 -1.44
N MET A 229 25.45 14.32 -0.42
CA MET A 229 24.38 15.31 -0.28
C MET A 229 24.76 16.53 0.58
N THR A 230 26.04 16.73 0.91
CA THR A 230 26.45 17.97 1.61
C THR A 230 26.22 19.19 0.75
N VAL A 231 25.34 20.07 1.24
CA VAL A 231 24.99 21.38 0.71
C VAL A 231 26.21 22.30 0.70
N SER A 232 26.90 22.36 -0.44
CA SER A 232 27.69 23.52 -0.83
C SER A 232 27.43 23.78 -2.32
N GLY A 233 26.96 24.99 -2.59
CA GLY A 233 26.30 25.37 -3.83
C GLY A 233 27.18 25.32 -5.09
N ASN A 234 26.47 25.28 -6.22
CA ASN A 234 26.91 25.61 -7.57
C ASN A 234 28.16 24.88 -8.09
N GLY A 235 27.98 23.62 -8.47
CA GLY A 235 28.83 22.94 -9.45
C GLY A 235 28.00 22.04 -10.34
N ARG A 236 27.91 22.35 -11.64
CA ARG A 236 27.23 21.51 -12.64
C ARG A 236 27.77 20.07 -12.56
N ARG A 237 26.90 19.12 -12.21
CA ARG A 237 27.20 17.67 -12.19
C ARG A 237 27.64 17.24 -13.59
N ARG A 238 28.86 16.72 -13.72
CA ARG A 238 29.29 15.94 -14.90
C ARG A 238 29.32 14.46 -14.54
N SER A 239 28.80 13.62 -15.42
CA SER A 239 28.72 12.17 -15.21
C SER A 239 30.12 11.52 -15.17
N PRO A 240 30.30 10.39 -14.44
CA PRO A 240 31.56 9.65 -14.39
C PRO A 240 32.07 9.21 -15.77
N ARG A 241 31.16 8.97 -16.72
CA ARG A 241 31.47 8.60 -18.12
C ARG A 241 32.17 9.76 -18.87
N LEU A 242 31.76 11.00 -18.63
CA LEU A 242 32.40 12.19 -19.21
C LEU A 242 33.76 12.51 -18.55
N GLN A 243 33.95 12.13 -17.28
CA GLN A 243 35.27 12.20 -16.63
C GLN A 243 36.24 11.14 -17.17
N ALA A 244 35.75 9.96 -17.55
CA ALA A 244 36.56 8.92 -18.18
C ALA A 244 37.01 9.33 -19.60
N GLN A 245 36.10 9.93 -20.40
CA GLN A 245 36.45 10.46 -21.73
C GLN A 245 37.39 11.68 -21.65
N ALA A 246 37.27 12.52 -20.62
CA ALA A 246 38.20 13.65 -20.41
C ALA A 246 39.61 13.20 -20.02
N LYS A 247 39.77 11.99 -19.45
CA LYS A 247 41.09 11.40 -19.14
C LYS A 247 41.74 10.73 -20.35
N GLN A 248 40.96 10.29 -21.34
CA GLN A 248 41.49 9.76 -22.60
C GLN A 248 41.99 10.86 -23.56
N GLY A 249 41.54 12.10 -23.39
CA GLY A 249 41.97 13.24 -24.22
C GLY A 249 43.25 13.97 -23.74
N LYS A 250 43.92 13.50 -22.69
CA LYS A 250 45.15 14.11 -22.16
C LYS A 250 46.24 13.07 -21.97
N SER A 251 46.79 12.58 -23.07
CA SER A 251 48.07 11.86 -23.07
C SER A 251 48.82 12.15 -24.36
N LEU A 252 49.40 13.34 -24.43
CA LEU A 252 50.58 13.61 -25.25
C LEU A 252 51.58 14.37 -24.38
N ASP A 253 52.81 13.85 -24.38
CA ASP A 253 54.08 14.38 -23.87
C ASP A 253 54.62 13.98 -22.47
N LEU A 254 55.74 13.24 -22.58
CA LEU A 254 56.99 13.22 -21.79
C LEU A 254 57.15 12.24 -20.59
N THR A 255 57.75 11.10 -20.93
CA THR A 255 58.89 10.38 -20.30
C THR A 255 59.24 10.61 -18.81
N ASP A 256 59.08 9.56 -17.98
CA ASP A 256 60.13 8.96 -17.13
C ASP A 256 59.63 7.62 -16.50
N PRO A 257 60.44 6.54 -16.36
CA PRO A 257 59.97 5.23 -15.93
C PRO A 257 60.45 4.88 -14.51
N THR A 258 59.60 4.99 -13.49
CA THR A 258 59.75 4.18 -12.26
C THR A 258 58.45 4.15 -11.47
N GLU A 259 57.70 3.04 -11.54
CA GLU A 259 57.03 2.39 -10.39
C GLU A 259 56.27 1.13 -10.82
N PRO A 260 56.21 0.09 -9.98
CA PRO A 260 55.76 -1.25 -10.36
C PRO A 260 54.25 -1.34 -10.56
N ALA A 261 53.86 -2.08 -11.59
CA ALA A 261 52.50 -2.37 -11.99
C ALA A 261 51.63 -2.84 -10.81
N ALA A 262 50.72 -1.98 -10.36
CA ALA A 262 49.59 -2.37 -9.55
C ALA A 262 48.66 -3.24 -10.41
N VAL A 263 48.64 -4.53 -10.07
CA VAL A 263 47.72 -5.54 -10.57
C VAL A 263 46.32 -4.96 -10.70
N ALA A 264 45.82 -4.94 -11.93
CA ALA A 264 44.43 -4.67 -12.24
C ALA A 264 43.56 -5.70 -11.53
N THR A 265 43.02 -5.34 -10.36
CA THR A 265 41.96 -6.11 -9.73
C THR A 265 40.70 -5.97 -10.57
N ALA A 266 40.33 -7.13 -11.11
CA ALA A 266 39.09 -7.51 -11.77
C ALA A 266 37.85 -6.69 -11.39
N GLY A 267 37.00 -6.52 -12.40
CA GLY A 267 35.77 -5.75 -12.38
C GLY A 267 34.98 -5.84 -11.08
N THR A 268 34.58 -4.66 -10.61
CA THR A 268 33.56 -4.48 -9.59
C THR A 268 32.35 -5.35 -9.91
N ALA A 269 32.23 -6.48 -9.21
CA ALA A 269 31.02 -7.28 -9.19
C ALA A 269 29.85 -6.36 -8.82
N ARG A 270 29.03 -6.00 -9.82
CA ARG A 270 27.75 -5.34 -9.60
C ARG A 270 26.99 -6.22 -8.61
N SER A 271 26.64 -5.67 -7.44
CA SER A 271 25.95 -6.47 -6.42
C SER A 271 24.67 -7.05 -7.02
N SER A 272 24.44 -8.35 -6.84
CA SER A 272 23.23 -9.10 -7.22
C SER A 272 21.94 -8.59 -6.55
N ARG A 273 22.04 -7.59 -5.67
CA ARG A 273 20.89 -6.89 -5.12
C ARG A 273 20.26 -6.02 -6.21
N PRO A 274 18.98 -6.23 -6.57
CA PRO A 274 18.26 -5.24 -7.35
C PRO A 274 18.26 -3.94 -6.53
N ARG A 275 19.00 -2.94 -6.99
CA ARG A 275 18.85 -1.58 -6.47
C ARG A 275 17.57 -1.01 -7.09
N ALA A 276 16.67 -0.58 -6.22
CA ALA A 276 15.50 0.28 -6.44
C ALA A 276 14.26 -0.32 -7.15
N ASP A 277 13.10 0.26 -6.77
CA ASP A 277 11.78 0.26 -7.44
C ASP A 277 10.71 -0.80 -7.11
N GLN A 278 10.98 -1.80 -6.26
CA GLN A 278 9.94 -2.78 -5.93
C GLN A 278 8.86 -2.22 -5.00
N PHE A 279 7.64 -2.08 -5.53
CA PHE A 279 6.44 -1.81 -4.75
C PHE A 279 5.68 -3.12 -4.51
N CYS A 280 5.41 -3.44 -3.26
CA CYS A 280 4.55 -4.56 -2.91
C CYS A 280 3.26 -4.03 -2.29
N VAL A 281 2.15 -4.66 -2.67
CA VAL A 281 0.83 -4.36 -2.14
C VAL A 281 0.51 -5.36 -1.04
N TYR A 282 0.24 -4.87 0.17
CA TYR A 282 0.03 -5.71 1.35
C TYR A 282 -1.39 -5.61 1.88
N ASN A 283 -2.00 -6.76 2.17
CA ASN A 283 -3.17 -6.87 3.05
C ASN A 283 -2.70 -6.73 4.50
N THR A 284 -3.02 -5.61 5.13
CA THR A 284 -2.56 -5.28 6.49
C THR A 284 -3.69 -5.37 7.50
N SER A 285 -3.42 -5.97 8.66
CA SER A 285 -4.33 -5.91 9.79
C SER A 285 -4.39 -4.48 10.34
N SER A 286 -5.60 -3.98 10.66
CA SER A 286 -5.77 -2.72 11.39
C SER A 286 -4.86 -2.70 12.63
N ALA A 287 -4.21 -1.57 12.90
CA ALA A 287 -3.21 -1.34 13.95
C ALA A 287 -3.68 -1.61 15.39
N THR A 288 -4.92 -2.09 15.57
CA THR A 288 -5.52 -2.48 16.84
C THR A 288 -5.00 -3.81 17.40
N GLN A 289 -4.30 -4.63 16.60
CA GLN A 289 -3.66 -5.86 17.07
C GLN A 289 -2.14 -5.73 17.09
N ASN A 290 -1.53 -6.03 18.25
CA ASN A 290 -0.14 -5.82 18.69
C ASN A 290 1.00 -6.40 17.83
N THR A 291 0.73 -6.82 16.60
CA THR A 291 1.70 -7.25 15.59
C THR A 291 1.11 -6.90 14.23
N GLU A 292 1.75 -6.00 13.47
CA GLU A 292 1.37 -5.76 12.08
C GLU A 292 1.60 -7.07 11.28
N HIS A 293 0.52 -7.81 11.04
CA HIS A 293 0.53 -8.96 10.16
C HIS A 293 0.16 -8.47 8.76
N ARG A 294 1.18 -8.36 7.91
CA ARG A 294 1.01 -8.05 6.49
C ARG A 294 1.14 -9.31 5.64
N ILE A 295 0.33 -9.42 4.60
CA ILE A 295 0.42 -10.48 3.59
C ILE A 295 0.52 -9.80 2.23
N ALA A 296 1.58 -10.10 1.48
CA ALA A 296 1.74 -9.62 0.12
C ALA A 296 0.62 -10.15 -0.78
N ALA A 297 0.03 -9.28 -1.60
CA ALA A 297 -1.04 -9.60 -2.55
C ALA A 297 -0.50 -9.64 -3.99
N PHE A 298 0.21 -8.59 -4.41
CA PHE A 298 0.84 -8.49 -5.72
C PHE A 298 1.99 -7.48 -5.70
N ILE A 299 2.82 -7.51 -6.74
CA ILE A 299 3.93 -6.56 -6.95
C ILE A 299 3.58 -5.57 -8.06
N ILE A 300 4.02 -4.33 -7.90
CA ILE A 300 3.95 -3.28 -8.92
C ILE A 300 5.37 -2.87 -9.31
N GLU A 301 5.62 -2.86 -10.62
CA GLU A 301 6.83 -2.33 -11.22
C GLU A 301 6.49 -1.03 -11.96
N TYR A 302 7.04 0.10 -11.52
CA TYR A 302 6.87 1.37 -12.20
C TYR A 302 7.93 1.57 -13.29
N LYS A 303 7.47 1.93 -14.49
CA LYS A 303 8.34 2.33 -15.61
C LYS A 303 7.91 3.69 -16.09
N ALA A 304 8.80 4.68 -16.05
CA ALA A 304 8.43 6.01 -16.49
C ALA A 304 7.94 5.99 -17.97
N PRO A 305 6.87 6.72 -18.31
CA PRO A 305 6.21 6.60 -19.62
C PRO A 305 7.12 6.98 -20.79
N HIS A 306 8.08 7.89 -20.58
CA HIS A 306 9.10 8.22 -21.60
C HIS A 306 10.13 7.11 -21.83
N LYS A 307 10.27 6.15 -20.90
CA LYS A 307 11.15 4.98 -21.05
C LYS A 307 10.43 3.77 -21.65
N LEU A 308 9.12 3.70 -21.46
CA LEU A 308 8.27 2.66 -22.03
C LEU A 308 6.98 3.27 -22.62
N PRO A 309 7.07 3.97 -23.76
CA PRO A 309 5.92 4.62 -24.39
C PRO A 309 4.88 3.60 -24.88
N LEU A 310 3.63 4.03 -25.00
CA LEU A 310 2.54 3.19 -25.51
C LEU A 310 2.86 2.53 -26.86
N GLY A 311 3.51 3.25 -27.78
CA GLY A 311 3.90 2.70 -29.07
C GLY A 311 4.78 1.45 -28.92
N TYR A 312 5.73 1.45 -27.98
CA TYR A 312 6.64 0.32 -27.76
C TYR A 312 5.89 -0.87 -27.17
N ILE A 313 4.91 -0.60 -26.32
CA ILE A 313 4.03 -1.64 -25.76
C ILE A 313 3.20 -2.27 -26.88
N TYR A 314 2.58 -1.48 -27.77
CA TYR A 314 1.75 -2.03 -28.84
C TYR A 314 2.53 -2.87 -29.85
N GLU A 315 3.77 -2.48 -30.20
CA GLU A 315 4.58 -3.24 -31.15
C GLU A 315 5.26 -4.46 -30.50
N GLY A 316 5.60 -4.36 -29.21
CA GLY A 316 6.36 -5.39 -28.51
C GLY A 316 5.54 -6.43 -27.77
N LEU A 317 4.31 -6.11 -27.37
CA LEU A 317 3.47 -7.00 -26.58
C LEU A 317 2.68 -7.95 -27.48
N ASP A 318 3.05 -9.24 -27.44
CA ASP A 318 2.41 -10.32 -28.20
C ASP A 318 2.63 -11.66 -27.48
N ASP A 319 1.91 -12.70 -27.89
CA ASP A 319 2.19 -14.08 -27.49
C ASP A 319 3.63 -14.43 -27.94
N MET A 320 4.47 -14.84 -26.99
CA MET A 320 5.89 -15.08 -27.27
C MET A 320 6.50 -16.23 -26.47
N GLU A 321 7.32 -17.00 -27.18
CA GLU A 321 8.28 -17.97 -26.64
C GLU A 321 9.62 -17.26 -26.43
N LEU A 322 10.08 -17.13 -25.19
CA LEU A 322 11.22 -16.27 -24.87
C LEU A 322 12.54 -16.81 -25.42
N GLU A 323 12.62 -18.11 -25.67
CA GLU A 323 13.80 -18.73 -26.28
C GLU A 323 14.07 -18.18 -27.69
N ASP A 324 13.02 -17.84 -28.43
CA ASP A 324 13.14 -17.27 -29.77
C ASP A 324 13.40 -15.76 -29.73
N VAL A 325 12.82 -15.06 -28.75
CA VAL A 325 12.93 -13.60 -28.58
C VAL A 325 14.32 -13.20 -28.08
N ILE A 326 14.95 -14.00 -27.22
CA ILE A 326 16.24 -13.67 -26.59
C ILE A 326 17.42 -13.70 -27.57
N ARG A 327 17.30 -14.44 -28.67
CA ARG A 327 18.38 -14.62 -29.65
C ARG A 327 18.44 -13.44 -30.61
N TYR A 328 19.51 -12.65 -30.52
CA TYR A 328 19.80 -11.62 -31.52
C TYR A 328 20.05 -12.27 -32.89
N ARG A 329 19.42 -11.73 -33.93
CA ARG A 329 19.68 -12.11 -35.32
C ARG A 329 19.99 -10.84 -36.12
N GLU A 330 20.95 -10.91 -37.03
CA GLU A 330 21.27 -9.78 -37.92
C GLU A 330 20.09 -9.37 -38.82
N THR A 331 19.07 -10.23 -38.96
CA THR A 331 17.84 -10.00 -39.71
C THR A 331 16.68 -9.46 -38.86
N ASP A 332 16.93 -9.08 -37.61
CA ASP A 332 15.88 -8.64 -36.69
C ASP A 332 15.17 -7.39 -37.19
N THR A 333 13.85 -7.40 -37.13
CA THR A 333 13.02 -6.24 -37.45
C THR A 333 12.97 -5.27 -36.26
N PRO A 334 12.59 -4.00 -36.45
CA PRO A 334 12.32 -3.08 -35.34
C PRO A 334 11.30 -3.64 -34.34
N GLN A 335 10.32 -4.41 -34.82
CA GLN A 335 9.35 -5.09 -33.96
C GLN A 335 10.01 -6.11 -33.03
N ASP A 336 11.00 -6.86 -33.49
CA ASP A 336 11.74 -7.82 -32.67
C ASP A 336 12.53 -7.14 -31.55
N HIS A 337 12.98 -5.90 -31.76
CA HIS A 337 13.59 -5.07 -30.71
C HIS A 337 12.56 -4.68 -29.63
N PHE A 338 11.36 -4.25 -30.04
CA PHE A 338 10.28 -3.92 -29.09
C PHE A 338 9.82 -5.16 -28.30
N ARG A 339 9.70 -6.32 -28.96
CA ARG A 339 9.38 -7.60 -28.30
C ARG A 339 10.40 -7.95 -27.23
N ARG A 340 11.69 -7.83 -27.53
CA ARG A 340 12.78 -8.04 -26.55
C ARG A 340 12.71 -7.08 -25.38
N LEU A 341 12.47 -5.80 -25.63
CA LEU A 341 12.33 -4.79 -24.58
C LEU A 341 11.16 -5.12 -23.64
N ILE A 342 9.98 -5.41 -24.19
CA ILE A 342 8.78 -5.76 -23.41
C ILE A 342 8.99 -7.07 -22.65
N ALA A 343 9.60 -8.09 -23.29
CA ALA A 343 9.95 -9.35 -22.63
C ALA A 343 10.90 -9.12 -21.44
N ALA A 344 11.88 -8.23 -21.58
CA ALA A 344 12.81 -7.89 -20.49
C ALA A 344 12.09 -7.18 -19.33
N VAL A 345 11.18 -6.24 -19.63
CA VAL A 345 10.38 -5.55 -18.60
C VAL A 345 9.44 -6.52 -17.87
N ILE A 346 8.75 -7.40 -18.60
CA ILE A 346 7.89 -8.44 -18.00
C ILE A 346 8.73 -9.42 -17.17
N THR A 347 9.89 -9.84 -17.67
CA THR A 347 10.83 -10.71 -16.95
C THR A 347 11.26 -10.09 -15.62
N GLN A 348 11.49 -8.77 -15.59
CA GLN A 348 11.82 -8.07 -14.35
C GLN A 348 10.71 -8.21 -13.30
N ALA A 349 9.45 -7.91 -13.65
CA ALA A 349 8.32 -8.05 -12.73
C ALA A 349 8.07 -9.52 -12.35
N PHE A 350 8.09 -10.42 -13.35
CA PHE A 350 7.92 -11.86 -13.19
C PHE A 350 8.93 -12.46 -12.21
N SER A 351 10.22 -12.11 -12.31
CA SER A 351 11.23 -12.63 -11.39
C SER A 351 10.93 -12.27 -9.94
N TYR A 352 10.35 -11.10 -9.70
CA TYR A 352 9.95 -10.68 -8.36
C TYR A 352 8.69 -11.42 -7.90
N MET A 353 7.71 -11.63 -8.79
CA MET A 353 6.53 -12.44 -8.50
C MET A 353 6.91 -13.86 -8.07
N VAL A 354 7.83 -14.51 -8.78
CA VAL A 354 8.32 -15.86 -8.42
C VAL A 354 9.02 -15.86 -7.06
N ARG A 355 9.94 -14.92 -6.81
CA ARG A 355 10.66 -14.81 -5.53
C ARG A 355 9.75 -14.49 -4.34
N ALA A 356 8.72 -13.67 -4.56
CA ALA A 356 7.72 -13.35 -3.56
C ALA A 356 6.63 -14.44 -3.40
N GLY A 357 6.57 -15.39 -4.33
CA GLY A 357 5.54 -16.42 -4.39
C GLY A 357 4.15 -15.88 -4.74
N LEU A 358 4.07 -14.81 -5.53
CA LEU A 358 2.80 -14.15 -5.87
C LEU A 358 2.28 -14.62 -7.23
N GLU A 359 0.97 -14.83 -7.32
CA GLU A 359 0.29 -15.15 -8.59
C GLU A 359 0.09 -13.90 -9.44
N TYR A 360 -0.11 -12.74 -8.82
CA TYR A 360 -0.49 -11.50 -9.49
C TYR A 360 0.63 -10.45 -9.43
N GLY A 361 0.74 -9.65 -10.48
CA GLY A 361 1.66 -8.51 -10.58
C GLY A 361 1.16 -7.48 -11.59
N CYS A 362 1.75 -6.29 -11.58
CA CYS A 362 1.38 -5.23 -12.51
C CYS A 362 2.60 -4.40 -12.90
N ILE A 363 2.71 -4.03 -14.16
CA ILE A 363 3.65 -3.00 -14.62
C ILE A 363 2.84 -1.75 -14.92
N CYS A 364 3.21 -0.62 -14.33
CA CYS A 364 2.51 0.63 -14.51
C CYS A 364 3.43 1.68 -15.15
N THR A 365 2.95 2.28 -16.23
CA THR A 365 3.63 3.40 -16.91
C THR A 365 3.00 4.77 -16.64
N GLY A 366 1.92 4.80 -15.88
CA GLY A 366 1.08 5.99 -15.77
C GLY A 366 0.02 6.04 -16.86
N GLU A 367 0.39 5.76 -18.10
CA GLU A 367 -0.53 5.69 -19.25
C GLU A 367 -1.19 4.32 -19.41
N ALA A 368 -0.45 3.25 -19.15
CA ALA A 368 -0.90 1.87 -19.28
C ALA A 368 -0.59 1.03 -18.04
N PHE A 369 -1.45 0.02 -17.83
CA PHE A 369 -1.23 -1.09 -16.92
C PHE A 369 -1.04 -2.38 -17.72
N ILE A 370 0.03 -3.11 -17.45
CA ILE A 370 0.21 -4.49 -17.91
C ILE A 370 -0.01 -5.39 -16.71
N PHE A 371 -1.21 -5.93 -16.57
CA PHE A 371 -1.55 -6.87 -15.50
C PHE A 371 -0.95 -8.24 -15.82
N LEU A 372 -0.31 -8.85 -14.83
CA LEU A 372 0.40 -10.11 -14.97
C LEU A 372 -0.21 -11.18 -14.06
N ARG A 373 -0.25 -12.41 -14.56
CA ARG A 373 -0.62 -13.60 -13.79
C ARG A 373 0.31 -14.77 -14.06
N VAL A 374 0.91 -15.32 -13.00
CA VAL A 374 1.71 -16.54 -13.04
C VAL A 374 0.86 -17.68 -12.48
N PRO A 375 0.40 -18.64 -13.31
CA PRO A 375 -0.41 -19.78 -12.87
C PRO A 375 0.46 -20.78 -12.08
N ASP A 376 -0.08 -21.96 -11.79
CA ASP A 376 0.68 -23.01 -11.09
C ASP A 376 1.91 -23.49 -11.88
N ASP A 377 1.88 -23.44 -13.21
CA ASP A 377 3.05 -23.60 -14.05
C ASP A 377 3.90 -22.30 -14.04
N PRO A 378 5.08 -22.30 -13.39
CA PRO A 378 5.89 -21.10 -13.26
C PRO A 378 6.52 -20.67 -14.58
N ARG A 379 6.53 -21.52 -15.62
CA ARG A 379 7.18 -21.25 -16.91
C ARG A 379 6.38 -20.28 -17.79
N THR A 380 5.12 -20.03 -17.44
CA THR A 380 4.23 -19.17 -18.22
C THR A 380 3.85 -17.95 -17.40
N VAL A 381 3.79 -16.79 -18.03
CA VAL A 381 3.14 -15.60 -17.47
C VAL A 381 2.08 -15.09 -18.45
N TYR A 382 0.89 -14.83 -17.92
CA TYR A 382 -0.19 -14.23 -18.68
C TYR A 382 -0.15 -12.71 -18.52
N TYR A 383 -0.49 -11.98 -19.58
CA TYR A 383 -0.56 -10.52 -19.56
C TYR A 383 -1.91 -9.99 -20.05
N PHE A 384 -2.36 -8.86 -19.49
CA PHE A 384 -3.47 -8.07 -20.02
C PHE A 384 -3.05 -6.61 -20.08
N LEU A 385 -3.23 -5.96 -21.24
CA LEU A 385 -2.94 -4.55 -21.43
C LEU A 385 -4.20 -3.72 -21.21
N SER A 386 -4.09 -2.71 -20.37
CA SER A 386 -5.10 -1.68 -20.19
C SER A 386 -4.50 -0.29 -20.39
N VAL A 387 -5.26 0.60 -21.00
CA VAL A 387 -4.90 2.00 -21.22
C VAL A 387 -6.08 2.88 -20.78
N PRO A 388 -6.27 3.14 -19.48
CA PRO A 388 -7.55 3.67 -18.96
C PRO A 388 -8.01 4.98 -19.59
N LYS A 389 -7.07 5.88 -19.94
CA LYS A 389 -7.38 7.14 -20.63
C LYS A 389 -8.01 6.90 -22.01
N GLY A 390 -7.52 5.89 -22.75
CA GLY A 390 -8.04 5.50 -24.06
C GLY A 390 -9.25 4.57 -23.99
N ASP A 391 -9.23 3.60 -23.09
CA ASP A 391 -10.30 2.61 -22.91
C ASP A 391 -11.62 3.27 -22.48
N VAL A 392 -11.55 4.28 -21.61
CA VAL A 392 -12.71 5.05 -21.15
C VAL A 392 -13.05 6.19 -22.12
N GLY A 393 -12.05 6.96 -22.54
CA GLY A 393 -12.20 8.22 -23.27
C GLY A 393 -12.37 9.44 -22.34
N GLU A 394 -12.89 10.55 -22.88
CA GLU A 394 -13.06 11.82 -22.15
C GLU A 394 -14.07 11.75 -21.00
N LYS A 395 -15.08 10.87 -21.11
CA LYS A 395 -16.15 10.71 -20.13
C LYS A 395 -16.44 9.23 -19.92
N THR A 396 -16.78 8.87 -18.69
CA THR A 396 -17.12 7.49 -18.33
C THR A 396 -18.48 7.04 -18.87
N GLY A 397 -19.34 7.98 -19.26
CA GLY A 397 -20.74 7.72 -19.59
C GLY A 397 -21.63 7.49 -18.37
N TRP A 398 -21.09 7.56 -17.15
CA TRP A 398 -21.86 7.42 -15.93
C TRP A 398 -22.73 8.66 -15.68
N ALA A 399 -23.97 8.42 -15.26
CA ALA A 399 -24.88 9.45 -14.79
C ALA A 399 -25.64 8.95 -13.56
N PRO A 400 -25.92 9.82 -12.57
CA PRO A 400 -26.72 9.45 -11.42
C PRO A 400 -28.07 8.85 -11.85
N ASN A 401 -28.43 7.70 -11.29
CA ASN A 401 -29.69 6.99 -11.57
C ASN A 401 -29.88 6.50 -13.02
N SER A 402 -28.84 6.53 -13.86
CA SER A 402 -28.86 5.91 -15.19
C SER A 402 -28.36 4.47 -15.11
N ASN A 403 -29.11 3.55 -15.73
CA ASN A 403 -28.70 2.15 -15.94
C ASN A 403 -28.05 1.92 -17.32
N GLY A 404 -27.62 3.00 -17.98
CA GLY A 404 -26.99 2.95 -19.30
C GLY A 404 -25.58 2.36 -19.31
N GLU A 405 -25.07 2.12 -20.51
CA GLU A 405 -23.68 1.73 -20.72
C GLU A 405 -22.73 2.77 -20.10
N ASN A 406 -21.84 2.32 -19.23
CA ASN A 406 -20.80 3.13 -18.62
C ASN A 406 -19.48 2.37 -18.63
N ARG A 407 -18.38 3.08 -18.37
CA ARG A 407 -17.02 2.55 -18.43
C ARG A 407 -16.30 2.67 -17.09
N LEU A 408 -17.03 2.68 -15.98
CA LEU A 408 -16.44 2.86 -14.65
C LEU A 408 -15.45 1.74 -14.30
N HIS A 409 -15.74 0.51 -14.73
CA HIS A 409 -14.84 -0.64 -14.55
C HIS A 409 -13.53 -0.53 -15.33
N LEU A 410 -13.47 0.31 -16.37
CA LEU A 410 -12.28 0.55 -17.20
C LEU A 410 -11.42 1.71 -16.68
N THR A 411 -11.90 2.47 -15.70
CA THR A 411 -11.10 3.52 -15.07
C THR A 411 -9.88 2.93 -14.36
N ALA A 412 -8.82 3.72 -14.20
CA ALA A 412 -7.60 3.28 -13.52
C ALA A 412 -7.87 2.76 -12.10
N VAL A 413 -8.71 3.48 -11.35
CA VAL A 413 -9.15 3.06 -10.00
C VAL A 413 -10.03 1.81 -10.09
N GLY A 414 -10.95 1.73 -11.05
CA GLY A 414 -11.86 0.61 -11.20
C GLY A 414 -11.14 -0.72 -11.48
N GLN A 415 -10.27 -0.75 -12.47
CA GLN A 415 -9.51 -1.95 -12.81
C GLN A 415 -8.53 -2.35 -11.70
N MET A 416 -7.79 -1.39 -11.15
CA MET A 416 -6.83 -1.70 -10.09
C MET A 416 -7.54 -2.13 -8.79
N LEU A 417 -8.73 -1.61 -8.49
CA LEU A 417 -9.56 -2.07 -7.37
C LEU A 417 -9.96 -3.53 -7.56
N ALA A 418 -10.56 -3.88 -8.70
CA ALA A 418 -11.01 -5.24 -8.96
C ALA A 418 -9.83 -6.23 -9.02
N PHE A 419 -8.71 -5.84 -9.65
CA PHE A 419 -7.46 -6.59 -9.62
C PHE A 419 -6.90 -6.78 -8.20
N THR A 420 -6.92 -5.74 -7.37
CA THR A 420 -6.48 -5.82 -5.97
C THR A 420 -7.36 -6.80 -5.18
N LEU A 421 -8.69 -6.67 -5.28
CA LEU A 421 -9.63 -7.57 -4.60
C LEU A 421 -9.47 -9.03 -5.05
N GLN A 422 -9.19 -9.25 -6.33
CA GLN A 422 -8.87 -10.56 -6.87
C GLN A 422 -7.57 -11.12 -6.27
N ALA A 423 -6.48 -10.33 -6.27
CA ALA A 423 -5.20 -10.75 -5.72
C ALA A 423 -5.30 -11.09 -4.22
N LEU A 424 -6.07 -10.34 -3.44
CA LEU A 424 -6.29 -10.57 -2.01
C LEU A 424 -6.94 -11.92 -1.68
N LYS A 425 -7.67 -12.53 -2.62
CA LYS A 425 -8.26 -13.86 -2.45
C LYS A 425 -7.20 -14.96 -2.45
N THR A 426 -6.03 -14.70 -3.03
CA THR A 426 -4.98 -15.68 -3.28
C THR A 426 -3.82 -15.49 -2.31
N PRO A 427 -3.54 -16.47 -1.41
CA PRO A 427 -2.39 -16.38 -0.53
C PRO A 427 -1.08 -16.57 -1.30
N PRO A 428 0.04 -15.99 -0.83
CA PRO A 428 1.36 -16.28 -1.38
C PRO A 428 1.69 -17.78 -1.31
N ARG A 429 2.40 -18.27 -2.33
CA ARG A 429 2.99 -19.62 -2.37
C ARG A 429 4.00 -19.79 -1.23
N ASP A 430 4.08 -20.99 -0.70
CA ASP A 430 5.07 -21.38 0.33
C ASP A 430 6.51 -21.34 -0.20
N GLN A 431 7.50 -21.38 0.69
CA GLN A 431 8.92 -21.30 0.34
C GLN A 431 9.36 -22.46 -0.55
N LYS A 432 8.82 -23.66 -0.32
CA LYS A 432 9.14 -24.86 -1.09
C LYS A 432 8.74 -24.69 -2.56
N ARG A 433 7.50 -24.29 -2.83
CA ARG A 433 6.99 -24.01 -4.17
C ARG A 433 7.79 -22.92 -4.87
N ARG A 434 8.22 -21.88 -4.14
CA ARG A 434 9.09 -20.82 -4.71
C ARG A 434 10.43 -21.37 -5.15
N ALA A 435 11.08 -22.19 -4.32
CA ALA A 435 12.35 -22.83 -4.65
C ALA A 435 12.21 -23.79 -5.84
N GLU A 436 11.16 -24.60 -5.86
CA GLU A 436 10.85 -25.51 -6.97
C GLU A 436 10.55 -24.75 -8.27
N ALA A 437 9.83 -23.62 -8.20
CA ALA A 437 9.60 -22.76 -9.35
C ALA A 437 10.90 -22.14 -9.86
N ALA A 438 11.72 -21.57 -8.97
CA ALA A 438 13.01 -20.98 -9.34
C ALA A 438 13.96 -22.00 -9.98
N ALA A 439 13.96 -23.26 -9.51
CA ALA A 439 14.79 -24.33 -10.06
C ALA A 439 14.39 -24.76 -11.49
N GLN A 440 13.17 -24.45 -11.93
CA GLN A 440 12.69 -24.76 -13.27
C GLN A 440 12.95 -23.65 -14.29
N LEU A 441 13.33 -22.45 -13.82
CA LEU A 441 13.40 -21.26 -14.65
C LEU A 441 14.85 -20.93 -15.00
N ASN A 442 15.04 -20.46 -16.24
CA ASN A 442 16.33 -19.98 -16.70
C ASN A 442 16.57 -18.53 -16.26
N SER A 443 17.84 -18.11 -16.32
CA SER A 443 18.19 -16.70 -16.14
C SER A 443 18.09 -15.94 -17.47
N TRP A 444 17.86 -14.63 -17.39
CA TRP A 444 17.95 -13.73 -18.53
C TRP A 444 19.42 -13.37 -18.80
N GLU A 445 19.94 -13.81 -19.94
CA GLU A 445 21.37 -13.73 -20.31
C GLU A 445 21.71 -12.67 -21.38
N VAL A 446 20.75 -11.86 -21.83
CA VAL A 446 21.02 -10.81 -22.83
C VAL A 446 21.80 -9.65 -22.19
N MET A 447 22.96 -9.31 -22.75
CA MET A 447 23.73 -8.15 -22.35
C MET A 447 23.07 -6.88 -22.90
N TYR A 448 22.49 -6.10 -21.99
CA TYR A 448 21.65 -4.93 -22.25
C TYR A 448 22.28 -3.81 -23.10
N ASP A 449 23.61 -3.69 -23.14
CA ASP A 449 24.28 -2.66 -23.96
C ASP A 449 23.88 -2.78 -25.46
N ASP A 450 23.32 -3.92 -25.89
CA ASP A 450 22.84 -4.17 -27.25
C ASP A 450 21.33 -3.87 -27.48
N LEU A 451 20.51 -3.55 -26.45
CA LEU A 451 19.04 -3.47 -26.57
C LEU A 451 18.46 -2.07 -26.85
N LEU A 452 19.12 -1.00 -26.41
CA LEU A 452 18.66 0.39 -26.63
C LEU A 452 19.47 1.15 -27.67
N ASP A 453 20.77 0.85 -27.80
CA ASP A 453 21.60 1.46 -28.85
C ASP A 453 21.22 0.95 -30.26
N THR A 454 20.31 -0.03 -30.35
CA THR A 454 19.81 -0.67 -31.58
C THR A 454 18.43 -0.20 -32.06
N ILE A 455 17.70 0.64 -31.31
CA ILE A 455 16.41 1.21 -31.78
C ILE A 455 16.64 2.66 -32.23
N PRO A 456 16.71 2.94 -33.55
CA PRO A 456 16.77 4.31 -34.04
C PRO A 456 15.54 5.09 -33.57
N VAL A 457 15.74 6.31 -33.07
CA VAL A 457 14.64 7.22 -32.68
C VAL A 457 13.65 7.45 -33.84
N GLN A 458 14.10 7.25 -35.07
CA GLN A 458 13.31 7.38 -36.30
C GLN A 458 12.29 6.24 -36.49
N ASP A 459 12.52 5.08 -35.86
CA ASP A 459 11.63 3.91 -35.91
C ASP A 459 10.65 3.86 -34.72
N ALA A 460 10.60 4.92 -33.91
CA ALA A 460 9.72 4.98 -32.75
C ALA A 460 8.24 4.97 -33.19
N PRO A 461 7.46 3.94 -32.83
CA PRO A 461 6.05 3.86 -33.19
C PRO A 461 5.23 4.95 -32.49
N SER A 462 4.11 5.33 -33.12
CA SER A 462 3.17 6.28 -32.55
C SER A 462 2.64 5.79 -31.19
N SER A 463 2.67 6.68 -30.20
CA SER A 463 2.05 6.48 -28.88
C SER A 463 0.56 6.84 -28.88
N GLU A 464 -0.05 7.09 -30.03
CA GLU A 464 -1.51 7.24 -30.13
C GLU A 464 -2.20 5.96 -29.65
N TYR A 465 -3.33 6.16 -28.96
CA TYR A 465 -4.12 5.06 -28.43
C TYR A 465 -4.63 4.15 -29.55
N ARG A 466 -4.43 2.84 -29.38
CA ARG A 466 -4.91 1.80 -30.30
C ARG A 466 -5.95 0.94 -29.57
N PRO A 467 -7.22 0.98 -29.97
CA PRO A 467 -8.24 0.19 -29.30
C PRO A 467 -7.98 -1.32 -29.47
N PRO A 468 -8.19 -2.13 -28.42
CA PRO A 468 -8.15 -3.59 -28.50
C PRO A 468 -9.01 -4.12 -29.65
N ARG A 469 -8.41 -4.98 -30.51
CA ARG A 469 -9.05 -5.40 -31.77
C ARG A 469 -10.29 -6.29 -31.59
N HIS A 470 -10.43 -6.98 -30.45
CA HIS A 470 -11.58 -7.81 -30.12
C HIS A 470 -11.76 -7.92 -28.59
N ASP A 471 -12.38 -6.92 -27.96
CA ASP A 471 -12.70 -7.05 -26.53
C ASP A 471 -14.15 -6.69 -26.24
N GLY A 472 -14.97 -7.71 -25.97
CA GLY A 472 -16.34 -7.53 -25.47
C GLY A 472 -16.36 -6.78 -24.14
N PHE A 473 -15.25 -6.81 -23.39
CA PHE A 473 -15.06 -6.12 -22.12
C PHE A 473 -15.17 -4.58 -22.23
N LEU A 474 -14.82 -4.01 -23.38
CA LEU A 474 -14.97 -2.57 -23.63
C LEU A 474 -16.42 -2.16 -23.90
N ARG A 475 -17.28 -3.11 -24.29
CA ARG A 475 -18.69 -2.89 -24.65
C ARG A 475 -19.65 -3.28 -23.54
N MET A 476 -19.24 -4.16 -22.62
CA MET A 476 -20.05 -4.59 -21.49
C MET A 476 -19.77 -3.74 -20.26
N SER A 477 -20.81 -3.28 -19.57
CA SER A 477 -20.67 -2.61 -18.26
C SER A 477 -21.17 -3.52 -17.14
N PRO A 478 -20.28 -4.09 -16.31
CA PRO A 478 -20.67 -4.85 -15.11
C PRO A 478 -21.16 -3.96 -13.97
N VAL A 479 -21.01 -2.64 -14.09
CA VAL A 479 -21.38 -1.66 -13.05
C VAL A 479 -22.80 -1.14 -13.31
N GLN A 480 -23.80 -1.81 -12.73
CA GLN A 480 -25.23 -1.47 -12.89
C GLN A 480 -25.98 -1.44 -11.55
N LEU A 481 -26.89 -0.47 -11.35
CA LEU A 481 -27.47 -0.17 -10.04
C LEU A 481 -28.74 -0.98 -9.64
N ARG A 482 -29.15 -2.05 -10.40
CA ARG A 482 -30.17 -3.13 -10.14
C ARG A 482 -30.94 -3.48 -11.45
N ARG A 483 -31.55 -4.65 -11.74
CA ARG A 483 -31.63 -6.06 -11.28
C ARG A 483 -32.09 -6.86 -12.53
N ARG A 484 -31.47 -7.99 -12.90
CA ARG A 484 -32.09 -8.96 -13.84
C ARG A 484 -33.07 -9.82 -13.03
N PRO A 485 -34.39 -9.82 -13.28
CA PRO A 485 -35.20 -10.96 -12.88
C PRO A 485 -34.70 -12.17 -13.67
N ALA A 486 -34.57 -13.32 -13.00
CA ALA A 486 -34.31 -14.59 -13.68
C ALA A 486 -35.40 -14.81 -14.73
N GLN A 487 -35.04 -14.66 -16.01
CA GLN A 487 -35.90 -15.12 -17.11
C GLN A 487 -35.90 -16.64 -17.06
N THR A 488 -36.97 -17.19 -16.52
CA THR A 488 -37.43 -18.53 -16.80
C THR A 488 -37.59 -18.65 -18.32
N GLY A 489 -36.83 -19.57 -18.92
CA GLY A 489 -36.80 -19.76 -20.36
C GLY A 489 -38.09 -20.38 -20.89
N SER A 490 -38.50 -19.95 -22.09
CA SER A 490 -38.81 -20.84 -23.22
C SER A 490 -38.94 -20.05 -24.53
N PRO A 491 -38.73 -20.68 -25.72
CA PRO A 491 -38.08 -20.04 -26.87
C PRO A 491 -38.96 -19.73 -28.08
N SER A 492 -38.45 -18.81 -28.93
CA SER A 492 -38.82 -18.52 -30.34
C SER A 492 -40.22 -17.90 -30.54
N CYS A 493 -40.47 -16.97 -31.46
CA CYS A 493 -40.00 -16.87 -32.83
C CYS A 493 -39.98 -15.41 -33.32
N TRP A 494 -39.20 -15.20 -34.39
CA TRP A 494 -39.21 -14.04 -35.27
C TRP A 494 -40.58 -13.77 -35.90
N GLN A 495 -40.99 -12.50 -36.06
CA GLN A 495 -41.17 -11.81 -37.35
C GLN A 495 -42.02 -10.51 -37.27
N PRO A 496 -41.94 -9.61 -38.29
CA PRO A 496 -42.18 -8.17 -38.17
C PRO A 496 -43.52 -7.64 -38.73
N GLN A 497 -43.84 -6.40 -38.31
CA GLN A 497 -44.61 -5.30 -38.93
C GLN A 497 -46.07 -5.47 -39.45
N ASP A 498 -46.88 -4.51 -38.99
CA ASP A 498 -48.03 -3.80 -39.60
C ASP A 498 -49.36 -4.54 -39.93
N GLN A 499 -50.45 -4.13 -39.26
CA GLN A 499 -51.61 -3.39 -39.82
C GLN A 499 -52.81 -3.26 -38.83
N HIS A 500 -53.56 -2.16 -38.96
CA HIS A 500 -54.86 -1.81 -38.33
C HIS A 500 -55.93 -2.92 -38.51
N ASP A 501 -57.04 -3.05 -37.77
CA ASP A 501 -58.05 -2.09 -37.24
C ASP A 501 -58.96 -2.83 -36.20
N PRO A 502 -60.08 -2.27 -35.64
CA PRO A 502 -60.52 -2.51 -34.26
C PRO A 502 -61.77 -3.40 -34.12
N SER A 503 -62.03 -3.94 -32.93
CA SER A 503 -63.39 -4.34 -32.53
C SER A 503 -63.51 -4.48 -31.01
N ASP A 504 -64.52 -3.80 -30.48
CA ASP A 504 -65.08 -3.93 -29.12
C ASP A 504 -65.60 -5.34 -28.86
N GLU A 505 -65.46 -5.82 -27.61
CA GLU A 505 -66.57 -6.30 -26.76
C GLU A 505 -66.05 -6.92 -25.42
N GLU A 506 -66.53 -6.36 -24.31
CA GLU A 506 -66.64 -6.94 -22.96
C GLU A 506 -68.13 -7.41 -22.79
N PRO A 507 -68.61 -8.16 -21.75
CA PRO A 507 -67.95 -8.90 -20.66
C PRO A 507 -68.61 -10.27 -20.25
N ASP A 508 -67.94 -10.99 -19.33
CA ASP A 508 -68.44 -11.81 -18.18
C ASP A 508 -69.17 -13.18 -18.39
N PRO A 509 -69.59 -13.90 -17.32
CA PRO A 509 -68.93 -15.00 -16.59
C PRO A 509 -69.63 -16.37 -16.74
N ASP A 510 -68.98 -17.47 -16.32
CA ASP A 510 -69.69 -18.57 -15.65
C ASP A 510 -68.79 -19.53 -14.84
N THR A 511 -69.27 -19.85 -13.64
CA THR A 511 -68.71 -20.76 -12.59
C THR A 511 -69.20 -22.21 -12.91
N PRO A 512 -69.02 -23.35 -12.14
CA PRO A 512 -68.52 -23.55 -10.76
C PRO A 512 -67.82 -24.89 -10.37
N SER A 513 -67.43 -24.98 -9.07
CA SER A 513 -67.34 -26.18 -8.19
C SER A 513 -66.13 -27.15 -8.37
N ARG A 514 -65.49 -27.76 -7.35
CA ARG A 514 -66.01 -28.31 -6.07
C ARG A 514 -64.89 -28.69 -5.04
N GLN A 515 -65.08 -28.28 -3.78
CA GLN A 515 -64.83 -28.90 -2.43
C GLN A 515 -63.77 -30.03 -2.16
N ARG A 516 -62.81 -29.69 -1.26
CA ARG A 516 -62.25 -30.31 0.01
C ARG A 516 -62.85 -31.66 0.55
N PRO A 517 -62.26 -32.45 1.52
CA PRO A 517 -61.04 -32.29 2.37
C PRO A 517 -60.29 -33.66 2.74
N PRO A 518 -59.65 -33.95 3.92
CA PRO A 518 -58.42 -34.79 4.11
C PRO A 518 -58.61 -35.97 5.14
N PRO A 519 -57.71 -36.34 6.11
CA PRO A 519 -56.34 -36.92 6.12
C PRO A 519 -56.23 -38.30 6.89
N GLN A 520 -54.98 -38.77 7.12
CA GLN A 520 -54.45 -39.68 8.18
C GLN A 520 -54.10 -41.14 7.79
N HIS A 521 -52.83 -41.56 8.01
CA HIS A 521 -52.49 -42.49 9.11
C HIS A 521 -50.97 -42.65 9.36
N LEU A 522 -50.64 -42.78 10.65
CA LEU A 522 -49.35 -43.02 11.31
C LEU A 522 -48.98 -44.53 11.29
N SER A 523 -47.72 -44.98 11.44
CA SER A 523 -47.01 -45.25 12.74
C SER A 523 -45.81 -46.19 12.40
N ARG A 524 -44.57 -46.10 12.90
CA ARG A 524 -43.97 -46.09 14.26
C ARG A 524 -43.12 -47.36 14.46
N THR A 525 -41.85 -47.20 14.84
CA THR A 525 -41.27 -47.91 16.00
C THR A 525 -40.07 -47.13 16.54
N GLN A 526 -40.17 -46.84 17.84
CA GLN A 526 -39.21 -46.20 18.75
C GLN A 526 -38.98 -47.17 19.90
N ALA A 527 -37.85 -47.02 20.61
CA ALA A 527 -37.70 -46.93 22.08
C ALA A 527 -36.33 -47.50 22.48
N THR A 528 -35.56 -47.03 23.47
CA THR A 528 -35.59 -45.94 24.48
C THR A 528 -34.21 -46.03 25.19
N ALA A 529 -33.46 -44.93 25.34
CA ALA A 529 -33.33 -44.06 26.52
C ALA A 529 -32.28 -44.49 27.57
N GLY A 530 -31.44 -43.53 28.00
CA GLY A 530 -30.94 -43.48 29.39
C GLY A 530 -29.55 -42.92 29.65
N SER A 531 -29.48 -41.60 29.87
CA SER A 531 -28.79 -40.94 31.00
C SER A 531 -27.47 -40.17 30.78
N SER A 532 -27.64 -38.84 30.76
CA SER A 532 -27.05 -37.79 31.60
C SER A 532 -25.53 -37.53 31.69
N SER A 533 -25.25 -36.21 31.67
CA SER A 533 -24.10 -35.49 32.23
C SER A 533 -22.81 -35.43 31.39
N SER A 534 -22.60 -34.30 30.71
CA SER A 534 -21.76 -33.21 31.25
C SER A 534 -21.32 -32.26 30.14
N SER A 535 -21.89 -31.06 30.18
CA SER A 535 -21.26 -29.84 29.71
C SER A 535 -19.92 -29.64 30.44
N ARG A 536 -18.84 -30.23 29.90
CA ARG A 536 -17.46 -29.98 30.37
C ARG A 536 -16.50 -29.83 29.19
N ASN A 537 -16.11 -28.56 28.99
CA ASN A 537 -14.81 -28.12 28.49
C ASN A 537 -14.39 -28.51 27.06
N SER A 538 -14.89 -27.77 26.07
CA SER A 538 -14.06 -27.36 24.92
C SER A 538 -13.21 -26.11 25.28
N ARG A 539 -12.55 -26.17 26.44
CA ARG A 539 -11.53 -25.20 26.93
C ARG A 539 -10.12 -25.81 26.91
N GLN A 540 -9.83 -26.63 25.91
CA GLN A 540 -8.47 -27.10 25.62
C GLN A 540 -8.15 -26.88 24.14
N GLY A 541 -8.30 -25.64 23.69
CA GLY A 541 -7.36 -25.14 22.70
C GLY A 541 -5.98 -25.18 23.36
N VAL A 542 -5.10 -26.07 22.88
CA VAL A 542 -3.68 -26.06 23.24
C VAL A 542 -3.22 -24.61 23.20
N GLN A 543 -2.49 -24.13 24.22
CA GLN A 543 -1.79 -22.83 24.23
C GLN A 543 -0.63 -22.81 23.20
N SER A 544 -0.86 -23.42 22.04
CA SER A 544 0.06 -23.71 20.95
C SER A 544 0.52 -22.39 20.33
N GLY A 545 1.70 -21.94 20.76
CA GLY A 545 2.39 -20.82 20.14
C GLY A 545 2.87 -19.71 21.08
N GLN A 546 2.70 -19.84 22.40
CA GLN A 546 3.38 -18.95 23.33
C GLN A 546 4.88 -19.28 23.38
N TYR A 547 5.71 -18.25 23.57
CA TYR A 547 7.16 -18.44 23.70
C TYR A 547 7.50 -19.18 24.99
N CYS A 548 8.57 -19.96 24.96
CA CYS A 548 9.13 -20.57 26.17
C CYS A 548 9.68 -19.48 27.10
N THR A 549 9.60 -19.75 28.41
CA THR A 549 10.06 -18.81 29.43
C THR A 549 11.59 -18.68 29.41
N GLN A 550 12.10 -17.50 29.75
CA GLN A 550 13.55 -17.24 29.84
C GLN A 550 14.22 -18.24 30.78
N LYS A 551 13.59 -18.52 31.92
CA LYS A 551 14.11 -19.51 32.89
C LYS A 551 14.19 -20.92 32.30
N CYS A 552 13.19 -21.35 31.53
CA CYS A 552 13.19 -22.67 30.90
C CYS A 552 14.29 -22.79 29.83
N LEU A 553 14.46 -21.77 28.99
CA LEU A 553 15.50 -21.74 27.97
C LEU A 553 16.91 -21.69 28.60
N LEU A 554 17.09 -20.95 29.69
CA LEU A 554 18.34 -20.97 30.44
C LEU A 554 18.62 -22.35 31.06
N GLY A 555 17.58 -23.06 31.48
CA GLY A 555 17.63 -24.46 31.90
C GLY A 555 18.16 -25.37 30.79
N LEU A 556 17.66 -25.22 29.56
CA LEU A 556 18.17 -25.96 28.40
C LEU A 556 19.65 -25.68 28.13
N VAL A 557 20.07 -24.42 28.19
CA VAL A 557 21.47 -24.00 27.97
C VAL A 557 22.42 -24.54 29.04
N LYS A 558 21.98 -24.60 30.30
CA LYS A 558 22.82 -25.00 31.44
C LYS A 558 22.66 -26.47 31.86
N GLY A 559 21.78 -27.24 31.21
CA GLY A 559 21.40 -28.59 31.67
C GLY A 559 20.63 -28.58 33.01
N GLY A 560 19.91 -27.50 33.30
CA GLY A 560 19.13 -27.29 34.52
C GLY A 560 17.75 -27.93 34.52
N PRO A 561 16.94 -27.70 35.58
CA PRO A 561 15.56 -28.19 35.66
C PRO A 561 14.61 -27.42 34.73
N LEU A 562 13.48 -28.05 34.41
CA LEU A 562 12.40 -27.38 33.68
C LEU A 562 11.75 -26.27 34.54
N ASP A 563 11.33 -25.19 33.90
CA ASP A 563 10.48 -24.18 34.53
C ASP A 563 9.01 -24.59 34.43
N THR A 564 8.38 -24.85 35.58
CA THR A 564 6.98 -25.30 35.66
C THR A 564 5.99 -24.26 35.16
N SER A 565 6.40 -22.98 35.10
CA SER A 565 5.58 -21.88 34.57
C SER A 565 5.64 -21.78 33.04
N CYS A 566 6.50 -22.55 32.38
CA CYS A 566 6.61 -22.50 30.92
C CYS A 566 5.33 -23.06 30.26
N PRO A 567 4.71 -22.33 29.30
CA PRO A 567 3.48 -22.78 28.65
C PRO A 567 3.65 -24.08 27.87
N ASN A 568 4.88 -24.36 27.42
CA ASN A 568 5.24 -25.53 26.63
C ASN A 568 5.92 -26.64 27.46
N VAL A 569 5.94 -26.53 28.80
CA VAL A 569 6.73 -27.41 29.69
C VAL A 569 6.46 -28.90 29.49
N ARG A 570 5.22 -29.26 29.17
CA ARG A 570 4.78 -30.66 28.97
C ARG A 570 5.46 -31.34 27.78
N ASP A 571 5.85 -30.56 26.78
CA ASP A 571 6.48 -31.07 25.56
C ASP A 571 8.01 -31.22 25.73
N HIS A 572 8.60 -30.50 26.70
CA HIS A 572 10.05 -30.47 26.91
C HIS A 572 10.58 -31.70 27.66
N GLY A 573 9.79 -32.27 28.58
CA GLY A 573 10.23 -33.37 29.44
C GLY A 573 9.40 -33.58 30.71
N GLY A 574 10.02 -34.24 31.69
CA GLY A 574 9.42 -34.53 33.00
C GLY A 574 9.91 -33.54 34.06
N SER A 575 11.05 -33.84 34.71
CA SER A 575 11.73 -32.93 35.65
C SER A 575 12.90 -32.17 35.03
N ARG A 576 13.44 -32.68 33.92
CA ARG A 576 14.55 -32.11 33.14
C ARG A 576 14.22 -32.11 31.65
N HIS A 577 14.93 -31.30 30.90
CA HIS A 577 14.88 -31.26 29.44
C HIS A 577 15.28 -32.63 28.85
N ARG A 578 14.51 -33.13 27.87
CA ARG A 578 14.81 -34.39 27.15
C ARG A 578 16.01 -34.28 26.22
N ILE A 579 16.33 -33.06 25.79
CA ILE A 579 17.42 -32.74 24.88
C ILE A 579 18.29 -31.66 25.51
N ASP A 580 19.55 -31.60 25.07
CA ASP A 580 20.46 -30.51 25.38
C ASP A 580 20.45 -29.44 24.27
N LEU A 581 21.19 -28.35 24.50
CA LEU A 581 21.27 -27.25 23.55
C LEU A 581 21.87 -27.66 22.18
N PRO A 582 22.98 -28.42 22.10
CA PRO A 582 23.48 -28.91 20.81
C PRO A 582 22.44 -29.73 20.04
N THR A 583 21.73 -30.65 20.70
CA THR A 583 20.68 -31.45 20.08
C THR A 583 19.53 -30.57 19.60
N PHE A 584 19.14 -29.56 20.36
CA PHE A 584 18.13 -28.57 19.94
C PHE A 584 18.53 -27.87 18.63
N LEU A 585 19.78 -27.40 18.52
CA LEU A 585 20.28 -26.70 17.32
C LEU A 585 20.30 -27.62 16.08
N VAL A 586 20.70 -28.87 16.25
CA VAL A 586 20.68 -29.86 15.15
C VAL A 586 19.26 -30.13 14.69
N LEU A 587 18.33 -30.39 15.63
CA LEU A 587 16.95 -30.71 15.29
C LEU A 587 16.22 -29.53 14.66
N ILE A 588 16.45 -28.29 15.12
CA ILE A 588 15.78 -27.13 14.52
C ILE A 588 16.34 -26.82 13.13
N ARG A 589 17.65 -26.98 12.91
CA ARG A 589 18.22 -26.84 11.56
C ARG A 589 17.64 -27.88 10.61
N GLN A 590 17.57 -29.15 11.04
CA GLN A 590 16.97 -30.20 10.24
C GLN A 590 15.50 -29.88 9.90
N GLN A 591 14.69 -29.48 10.90
CA GLN A 591 13.30 -29.10 10.66
C GLN A 591 13.19 -27.98 9.61
N LEU A 592 14.01 -26.93 9.73
CA LEU A 592 13.99 -25.79 8.80
C LEU A 592 14.55 -26.15 7.41
N SER A 593 15.37 -27.19 7.29
CA SER A 593 15.83 -27.70 5.98
C SER A 593 14.71 -28.40 5.20
N GLU A 594 13.74 -28.98 5.91
CA GLU A 594 12.61 -29.72 5.33
C GLU A 594 11.40 -28.80 5.08
N ASP A 595 11.10 -27.88 6.01
CA ASP A 595 9.95 -26.97 5.96
C ASP A 595 10.28 -25.63 6.63
N LEU A 596 10.29 -24.56 5.83
CA LEU A 596 10.58 -23.19 6.27
C LEU A 596 9.32 -22.40 6.69
N ASP A 597 8.12 -22.90 6.43
CA ASP A 597 6.86 -22.18 6.62
C ASP A 597 6.09 -22.65 7.86
N THR A 598 6.09 -23.96 8.13
CA THR A 598 5.45 -24.51 9.32
C THR A 598 6.27 -24.20 10.56
N ASP A 599 5.62 -23.69 11.61
CA ASP A 599 6.26 -23.37 12.89
C ASP A 599 7.41 -22.33 12.83
N CYS A 600 7.64 -21.69 11.68
CA CYS A 600 8.59 -20.59 11.50
C CYS A 600 7.85 -19.41 10.83
N LYS A 601 7.58 -18.33 11.57
CA LYS A 601 6.79 -17.20 11.05
C LYS A 601 7.46 -15.87 11.34
N PRO A 602 7.56 -14.95 10.36
CA PRO A 602 8.06 -13.61 10.60
C PRO A 602 7.14 -12.86 11.57
N VAL A 603 7.72 -12.02 12.41
CA VAL A 603 7.06 -11.26 13.47
C VAL A 603 7.43 -9.78 13.32
N GLY A 604 6.43 -8.96 13.00
CA GLY A 604 6.58 -7.51 12.89
C GLY A 604 7.34 -7.03 11.66
N VAL A 605 7.65 -5.74 11.66
CA VAL A 605 8.35 -5.03 10.58
C VAL A 605 9.85 -5.37 10.61
N PRO A 606 10.51 -5.56 9.45
CA PRO A 606 11.94 -5.82 9.37
C PRO A 606 12.76 -4.70 10.04
N GLY A 607 13.84 -5.08 10.73
CA GLY A 607 14.85 -4.16 11.23
C GLY A 607 15.86 -3.78 10.14
N ALA A 608 16.86 -2.95 10.50
CA ALA A 608 17.89 -2.51 9.57
C ALA A 608 18.76 -3.66 9.03
N CYS A 609 19.10 -4.62 9.90
CA CYS A 609 20.01 -5.73 9.59
C CYS A 609 19.35 -7.11 9.64
N GLY A 610 18.04 -7.23 9.92
CA GLY A 610 17.41 -8.55 9.99
C GLY A 610 15.90 -8.53 10.24
N VAL A 611 15.29 -9.70 10.11
CA VAL A 611 13.87 -9.96 10.31
C VAL A 611 13.72 -10.85 11.54
N LEU A 612 12.76 -10.54 12.41
CA LEU A 612 12.46 -11.35 13.59
C LEU A 612 11.47 -12.46 13.21
N PHE A 613 11.71 -13.67 13.70
CA PHE A 613 10.86 -14.83 13.52
C PHE A 613 10.46 -15.42 14.86
N ARG A 614 9.27 -16.02 14.89
CA ARG A 614 8.89 -17.00 15.90
C ARG A 614 9.14 -18.38 15.33
N VAL A 615 9.95 -19.17 16.01
CA VAL A 615 10.35 -20.51 15.58
C VAL A 615 9.97 -21.51 16.66
N ARG A 616 9.27 -22.59 16.29
CA ARG A 616 8.92 -23.69 17.20
C ARG A 616 9.57 -25.00 16.72
N LEU A 617 10.30 -25.67 17.61
CA LEU A 617 10.75 -27.04 17.40
C LEU A 617 9.57 -27.99 17.64
N LYS A 618 9.01 -28.53 16.57
CA LYS A 618 7.79 -29.36 16.60
C LYS A 618 7.93 -30.60 17.48
N SER A 619 9.09 -31.25 17.44
CA SER A 619 9.34 -32.51 18.15
C SER A 619 9.34 -32.38 19.69
N HIS A 620 9.68 -31.21 20.23
CA HIS A 620 9.88 -30.99 21.67
C HIS A 620 9.20 -29.72 22.22
N GLY A 621 8.40 -29.03 21.39
CA GLY A 621 7.57 -27.89 21.77
C GLY A 621 8.31 -26.58 22.10
N TYR A 622 9.64 -26.53 21.99
CA TYR A 622 10.40 -25.30 22.26
C TYR A 622 10.03 -24.20 21.28
N THR A 623 9.52 -23.08 21.76
CA THR A 623 9.14 -21.92 20.95
C THR A 623 10.01 -20.72 21.32
N VAL A 624 10.76 -20.19 20.37
CA VAL A 624 11.82 -19.20 20.57
C VAL A 624 11.71 -18.07 19.54
N ALA A 625 12.40 -16.96 19.80
CA ALA A 625 12.58 -15.90 18.82
C ALA A 625 13.84 -16.17 17.98
N ALA A 626 13.84 -15.80 16.71
CA ALA A 626 15.02 -15.91 15.85
C ALA A 626 15.22 -14.61 15.06
N LYS A 627 16.42 -14.02 15.15
CA LYS A 627 16.81 -12.88 14.30
C LYS A 627 17.47 -13.45 13.06
N SER A 628 16.89 -13.22 11.89
CA SER A 628 17.36 -13.76 10.61
C SER A 628 17.90 -12.67 9.72
N THR A 629 18.94 -12.96 8.94
CA THR A 629 19.63 -11.93 8.15
C THR A 629 20.10 -12.41 6.78
N THR A 630 20.38 -11.44 5.90
CA THR A 630 20.95 -11.66 4.57
C THR A 630 22.45 -11.90 4.66
N ILE A 631 23.02 -12.46 3.59
CA ILE A 631 24.46 -12.81 3.52
C ILE A 631 25.38 -11.64 3.89
N ASP A 632 25.04 -10.41 3.48
CA ASP A 632 25.87 -9.23 3.72
C ASP A 632 26.00 -8.84 5.20
N PHE A 633 25.05 -9.26 6.03
CA PHE A 633 24.97 -8.90 7.45
C PHE A 633 25.24 -10.05 8.40
N VAL A 634 25.54 -11.26 7.88
CA VAL A 634 25.90 -12.42 8.71
C VAL A 634 27.02 -12.07 9.68
N HIS A 635 28.02 -11.29 9.25
CA HIS A 635 29.11 -10.83 10.11
C HIS A 635 28.64 -9.98 11.30
N ARG A 636 27.60 -9.14 11.14
CA ARG A 636 27.02 -8.33 12.22
C ARG A 636 26.31 -9.21 13.22
N LEU A 637 25.51 -10.17 12.75
CA LEU A 637 24.77 -11.07 13.62
C LEU A 637 25.71 -12.01 14.40
N LYS A 638 26.77 -12.50 13.75
CA LYS A 638 27.85 -13.26 14.43
C LYS A 638 28.55 -12.42 15.49
N ARG A 639 28.83 -11.13 15.22
CA ARG A 639 29.38 -10.20 16.22
C ARG A 639 28.41 -10.00 17.38
N GLU A 640 27.13 -9.79 17.11
CA GLU A 640 26.09 -9.67 18.14
C GLU A 640 26.06 -10.91 19.05
N ALA A 641 26.14 -12.11 18.48
CA ALA A 641 26.23 -13.35 19.25
C ALA A 641 27.45 -13.39 20.19
N THR A 642 28.62 -12.84 19.79
CA THR A 642 29.78 -12.75 20.71
C THR A 642 29.53 -11.83 21.90
N ILE A 643 28.72 -10.78 21.73
CA ILE A 643 28.30 -9.90 22.83
C ILE A 643 27.36 -10.67 23.77
N TYR A 644 26.42 -11.43 23.23
CA TYR A 644 25.56 -12.30 24.05
C TYR A 644 26.37 -13.31 24.88
N GLU A 645 27.41 -13.93 24.31
CA GLU A 645 28.31 -14.81 25.06
C GLU A 645 29.03 -14.08 26.19
N HIS A 646 29.49 -12.84 25.96
CA HIS A 646 30.09 -12.01 27.01
C HIS A 646 29.08 -11.64 28.11
N LEU A 647 27.80 -11.48 27.75
CA LEU A 647 26.69 -11.17 28.66
C LEU A 647 26.05 -12.41 29.30
N ARG A 648 26.63 -13.61 29.14
CA ARG A 648 26.14 -14.88 29.71
C ARG A 648 25.75 -14.82 31.21
N PRO A 649 26.45 -14.08 32.10
CA PRO A 649 26.05 -13.99 33.51
C PRO A 649 24.68 -13.36 33.77
N ILE A 650 24.20 -12.51 32.85
CA ILE A 650 22.96 -11.72 33.01
C ILE A 650 21.83 -12.15 32.06
N GLN A 651 22.06 -13.20 31.26
CA GLN A 651 21.05 -13.75 30.36
C GLN A 651 19.85 -14.34 31.11
N GLY A 652 18.65 -14.08 30.57
CA GLY A 652 17.37 -14.45 31.16
C GLY A 652 16.89 -13.53 32.28
N ILE A 653 17.63 -12.45 32.56
CA ILE A 653 17.30 -11.43 33.57
C ILE A 653 17.23 -10.06 32.88
N TYR A 654 18.36 -9.55 32.38
CA TYR A 654 18.46 -8.22 31.78
C TYR A 654 18.64 -8.24 30.25
N VAL A 655 19.01 -9.40 29.70
CA VAL A 655 19.13 -9.65 28.25
C VAL A 655 18.57 -11.03 27.93
N PRO A 656 18.11 -11.30 26.70
CA PRO A 656 17.58 -12.61 26.33
C PRO A 656 18.60 -13.74 26.50
N VAL A 657 18.09 -14.94 26.76
CA VAL A 657 18.89 -16.17 26.63
C VAL A 657 19.29 -16.38 25.17
N HIS A 658 20.59 -16.47 24.91
CA HIS A 658 21.15 -16.82 23.60
C HIS A 658 21.26 -18.34 23.49
N LEU A 659 20.63 -18.90 22.46
CA LEU A 659 20.59 -20.35 22.21
C LEU A 659 21.62 -20.78 21.16
N GLY A 660 22.09 -19.86 20.33
CA GLY A 660 23.07 -20.12 19.29
C GLY A 660 22.62 -19.67 17.91
N ASN A 661 23.49 -19.92 16.94
CA ASN A 661 23.31 -19.53 15.55
C ASN A 661 23.19 -20.75 14.64
N ILE A 662 22.39 -20.63 13.59
CA ILE A 662 22.26 -21.65 12.54
C ILE A 662 22.37 -20.99 11.16
N ASP A 663 23.02 -21.69 10.24
CA ASP A 663 22.95 -21.39 8.81
C ASP A 663 21.78 -22.18 8.21
N LEU A 664 21.01 -21.54 7.36
CA LEU A 664 19.90 -22.19 6.65
C LEU A 664 20.44 -22.91 5.42
N ASP A 665 20.05 -24.17 5.25
CA ASP A 665 20.47 -24.97 4.08
C ASP A 665 19.82 -24.45 2.79
N THR A 666 18.54 -24.04 2.88
CA THR A 666 17.83 -23.31 1.83
C THR A 666 17.53 -21.89 2.32
N PRO A 667 17.86 -20.83 1.55
CA PRO A 667 17.53 -19.46 1.93
C PRO A 667 16.04 -19.26 2.11
N TYR A 668 15.65 -18.50 3.14
CA TYR A 668 14.28 -18.04 3.32
C TYR A 668 14.04 -16.77 2.50
N PHE A 669 13.12 -16.80 1.54
CA PHE A 669 12.75 -15.62 0.75
C PHE A 669 11.73 -14.76 1.50
N TYR A 670 12.20 -13.64 2.07
CA TYR A 670 11.36 -12.70 2.80
C TYR A 670 10.74 -11.67 1.85
N ASP A 671 9.41 -11.71 1.73
CA ASP A 671 8.56 -10.76 0.98
C ASP A 671 9.02 -10.47 -0.46
N GLY A 672 9.81 -11.37 -1.08
CA GLY A 672 10.39 -11.17 -2.42
C GLY A 672 11.57 -10.17 -2.49
N ILE A 673 11.96 -9.60 -1.35
CA ILE A 673 12.93 -8.52 -1.24
C ILE A 673 14.33 -9.07 -0.91
N ALA A 674 14.39 -10.07 -0.02
CA ALA A 674 15.63 -10.50 0.58
C ALA A 674 15.69 -12.01 0.83
N GLU A 675 16.85 -12.59 0.54
CA GLU A 675 17.21 -13.97 0.90
C GLU A 675 17.88 -13.97 2.26
N LEU A 676 17.20 -14.54 3.26
CA LEU A 676 17.74 -14.71 4.60
C LEU A 676 18.44 -16.07 4.66
N VAL A 677 19.69 -16.08 5.12
CA VAL A 677 20.58 -17.25 5.05
C VAL A 677 21.09 -17.69 6.42
N HIS A 678 20.96 -16.83 7.44
CA HIS A 678 21.49 -17.08 8.77
C HIS A 678 20.49 -16.65 9.84
N MET A 679 20.33 -17.45 10.90
CA MET A 679 19.46 -17.14 12.03
C MET A 679 20.21 -17.23 13.37
N MET A 680 19.97 -16.26 14.26
CA MET A 680 20.38 -16.28 15.66
C MET A 680 19.16 -16.53 16.55
N LEU A 681 19.19 -17.59 17.35
CA LEU A 681 18.09 -18.04 18.20
C LEU A 681 18.21 -17.44 19.60
N LEU A 682 17.13 -16.81 20.06
CA LEU A 682 17.03 -16.08 21.32
C LEU A 682 15.76 -16.44 22.09
N GLY A 683 15.80 -16.31 23.41
CA GLY A 683 14.60 -16.23 24.23
C GLY A 683 13.79 -14.99 23.88
N PHE A 684 12.46 -15.07 23.98
CA PHE A 684 11.60 -13.93 23.67
C PHE A 684 11.71 -12.83 24.73
N GLY A 685 12.15 -11.64 24.33
CA GLY A 685 12.45 -10.54 25.27
C GLY A 685 11.23 -9.82 25.85
N GLY A 686 10.03 -10.00 25.27
CA GLY A 686 8.80 -9.36 25.75
C GLY A 686 8.24 -8.31 24.78
N LYS A 687 7.38 -7.41 25.29
CA LYS A 687 6.72 -6.36 24.49
C LYS A 687 7.49 -5.05 24.55
N ARG A 688 7.36 -4.18 23.54
CA ARG A 688 8.06 -2.88 23.52
C ARG A 688 7.72 -2.05 24.75
N ILE A 689 8.72 -1.41 25.34
CA ILE A 689 8.52 -0.61 26.57
C ILE A 689 7.51 0.52 26.37
N SER A 690 7.42 1.08 25.16
CA SER A 690 6.46 2.13 24.81
C SER A 690 5.00 1.71 25.00
N GLN A 691 4.69 0.41 24.97
CA GLN A 691 3.34 -0.11 25.19
C GLN A 691 3.01 -0.29 26.67
N HIS A 692 4.03 -0.42 27.52
CA HIS A 692 3.88 -0.64 28.95
C HIS A 692 4.07 0.64 29.77
N CYS A 693 4.73 1.66 29.21
CA CYS A 693 5.02 2.90 29.89
C CYS A 693 3.77 3.78 30.02
N THR A 694 3.30 3.98 31.25
CA THR A 694 2.24 4.91 31.62
C THR A 694 2.80 6.03 32.49
N THR A 695 2.09 7.14 32.63
CA THR A 695 2.51 8.26 33.50
C THR A 695 2.77 7.82 34.94
N GLU A 696 2.00 6.84 35.43
CA GLU A 696 2.08 6.33 36.81
C GLU A 696 3.27 5.39 37.04
N ASN A 697 3.53 4.46 36.12
CA ASN A 697 4.58 3.44 36.31
C ASN A 697 5.97 3.87 35.78
N ARG A 698 6.06 5.04 35.14
CA ARG A 698 7.28 5.56 34.52
C ARG A 698 8.50 5.65 35.47
N PRO A 699 8.39 6.10 36.73
CA PRO A 699 9.54 6.13 37.63
C PRO A 699 10.14 4.74 37.86
N TYR A 700 9.27 3.75 38.02
CA TYR A 700 9.65 2.35 38.19
C TYR A 700 10.29 1.78 36.90
N ILE A 701 9.68 2.02 35.74
CA ILE A 701 10.27 1.59 34.45
C ILE A 701 11.65 2.22 34.23
N THR A 702 11.79 3.50 34.51
CA THR A 702 13.07 4.22 34.37
C THR A 702 14.14 3.59 35.27
N GLN A 703 13.76 3.23 36.50
CA GLN A 703 14.65 2.51 37.41
C GLN A 703 15.04 1.12 36.86
N GLN A 704 14.09 0.36 36.30
CA GLN A 704 14.38 -0.97 35.72
C GLN A 704 15.28 -0.88 34.48
N VAL A 705 15.08 0.12 33.62
CA VAL A 705 15.98 0.38 32.48
C VAL A 705 17.38 0.73 32.98
N ASP A 706 17.49 1.57 34.00
CA ASP A 706 18.77 1.95 34.60
C ASP A 706 19.49 0.75 35.23
N CYS A 707 18.77 -0.14 35.91
CA CYS A 707 19.32 -1.41 36.42
C CYS A 707 19.85 -2.31 35.30
N SER A 708 19.08 -2.48 34.22
CA SER A 708 19.46 -3.31 33.08
C SER A 708 20.69 -2.75 32.37
N ALA A 709 20.72 -1.42 32.16
CA ALA A 709 21.86 -0.73 31.57
C ALA A 709 23.12 -0.85 32.43
N ARG A 710 23.02 -0.69 33.76
CA ARG A 710 24.13 -0.92 34.69
C ARG A 710 24.66 -2.35 34.58
N ALA A 711 23.79 -3.36 34.61
CA ALA A 711 24.21 -4.76 34.52
C ALA A 711 24.99 -5.06 33.22
N ILE A 712 24.61 -4.44 32.11
CA ILE A 712 25.35 -4.55 30.83
C ILE A 712 26.70 -3.82 30.91
N HIS A 713 26.71 -2.61 31.48
CA HIS A 713 27.91 -1.76 31.62
C HIS A 713 28.93 -2.34 32.59
N ASP A 714 28.49 -3.03 33.65
CA ASP A 714 29.36 -3.69 34.64
C ASP A 714 30.15 -4.84 34.00
N LEU A 715 29.65 -5.41 32.91
CA LEU A 715 30.37 -6.37 32.07
C LEU A 715 31.22 -5.69 30.99
N GLY A 716 31.35 -4.36 31.00
CA GLY A 716 32.17 -3.59 30.07
C GLY A 716 31.58 -3.46 28.67
N VAL A 717 30.29 -3.73 28.48
CA VAL A 717 29.63 -3.63 27.17
C VAL A 717 28.94 -2.28 27.03
N LEU A 718 29.24 -1.55 25.97
CA LEU A 718 28.55 -0.33 25.56
C LEU A 718 27.60 -0.66 24.41
N HIS A 719 26.31 -0.35 24.52
CA HIS A 719 25.32 -0.78 23.53
C HIS A 719 25.38 0.04 22.23
N LYS A 720 25.70 1.34 22.32
CA LYS A 720 25.71 2.36 21.25
C LYS A 720 24.38 2.65 20.57
N ASP A 721 23.32 1.94 20.93
CA ASP A 721 21.96 2.13 20.39
C ASP A 721 20.88 1.77 21.42
N LEU A 722 21.14 2.10 22.69
CA LEU A 722 20.18 1.91 23.76
C LEU A 722 19.05 2.96 23.64
N MET A 723 18.05 2.63 22.83
CA MET A 723 16.88 3.45 22.51
C MET A 723 15.60 2.70 22.90
N PRO A 724 14.47 3.38 23.17
CA PRO A 724 13.22 2.72 23.58
C PRO A 724 12.75 1.56 22.70
N ARG A 725 13.04 1.58 21.40
CA ARG A 725 12.71 0.49 20.46
C ARG A 725 13.43 -0.84 20.78
N ASN A 726 14.59 -0.77 21.43
CA ASN A 726 15.47 -1.90 21.78
C ASN A 726 15.30 -2.33 23.25
N ILE A 727 14.28 -1.79 23.94
CA ILE A 727 13.99 -2.04 25.35
C ILE A 727 12.61 -2.68 25.44
N LEU A 728 12.58 -3.87 26.01
CA LEU A 728 11.38 -4.68 26.12
C LEU A 728 10.99 -4.86 27.59
N TRP A 729 9.68 -4.90 27.84
CA TRP A 729 9.10 -5.33 29.09
C TRP A 729 8.78 -6.82 29.02
N ASN A 730 9.41 -7.60 29.89
CA ASN A 730 9.14 -9.02 30.03
C ASN A 730 8.13 -9.26 31.16
N GLU A 731 6.94 -9.74 30.80
CA GLU A 731 5.85 -10.02 31.75
C GLU A 731 6.13 -11.24 32.65
N GLU A 732 6.96 -12.19 32.21
CA GLU A 732 7.34 -13.37 33.00
C GLU A 732 8.26 -12.98 34.17
N THR A 733 9.28 -12.15 33.91
CA THR A 733 10.27 -11.77 34.92
C THR A 733 9.92 -10.45 35.63
N CYS A 734 8.91 -9.72 35.14
CA CYS A 734 8.59 -8.35 35.57
C CYS A 734 9.83 -7.43 35.52
N GLN A 735 10.66 -7.61 34.49
CA GLN A 735 11.92 -6.91 34.32
C GLN A 735 12.07 -6.35 32.91
N VAL A 736 12.98 -5.38 32.78
CA VAL A 736 13.39 -4.85 31.49
C VAL A 736 14.42 -5.78 30.87
N ILE A 737 14.18 -6.14 29.60
CA ILE A 737 15.12 -6.89 28.77
C ILE A 737 15.60 -6.00 27.63
N VAL A 738 16.92 -5.88 27.49
CA VAL A 738 17.57 -5.13 26.42
C VAL A 738 17.95 -6.07 25.28
N ILE A 739 17.69 -5.66 24.04
CA ILE A 739 17.95 -6.43 22.82
C ILE A 739 18.73 -5.61 21.78
N ASP A 740 19.15 -6.26 20.70
CA ASP A 740 19.75 -5.63 19.51
C ASP A 740 21.16 -5.05 19.75
N PHE A 741 22.11 -5.93 20.02
CA PHE A 741 23.51 -5.58 20.34
C PHE A 741 24.40 -5.45 19.09
N GLU A 742 23.82 -5.26 17.90
CA GLU A 742 24.58 -5.23 16.64
C GLU A 742 25.61 -4.08 16.55
N ARG A 743 25.36 -2.98 17.26
CA ARG A 743 26.25 -1.82 17.38
C ARG A 743 27.12 -1.84 18.63
N ALA A 744 26.97 -2.86 19.49
CA ALA A 744 27.61 -2.89 20.79
C ALA A 744 29.12 -3.14 20.68
N GLU A 745 29.84 -2.64 21.69
CA GLU A 745 31.29 -2.76 21.80
C GLU A 745 31.70 -3.12 23.22
N VAL A 746 32.69 -4.01 23.32
CA VAL A 746 33.34 -4.31 24.58
C VAL A 746 34.42 -3.25 24.81
N VAL A 747 34.20 -2.38 25.80
CA VAL A 747 35.14 -1.35 26.20
C VAL A 747 36.20 -1.97 27.08
N LYS A 748 37.43 -2.09 26.56
CA LYS A 748 38.57 -2.55 27.36
C LYS A 748 38.91 -1.48 28.40
N PRO A 749 39.10 -1.84 29.69
CA PRO A 749 39.62 -0.91 30.67
C PRO A 749 40.99 -0.39 30.21
N ARG A 750 41.20 0.94 30.24
CA ARG A 750 42.54 1.50 30.03
C ARG A 750 43.47 0.94 31.09
N THR A 751 44.57 0.32 30.69
CA THR A 751 45.62 -0.15 31.61
C THR A 751 46.17 1.07 32.35
N VAL A 752 45.98 1.12 33.67
CA VAL A 752 46.53 2.20 34.49
C VAL A 752 48.05 2.13 34.36
N LEU A 753 48.68 3.17 33.81
CA LEU A 753 50.14 3.30 33.77
C LEU A 753 50.66 3.12 35.20
N GLY A 754 51.50 2.10 35.41
CA GLY A 754 52.07 1.77 36.71
C GLY A 754 52.80 2.95 37.35
N VAL A 755 52.85 2.93 38.68
CA VAL A 755 53.46 3.96 39.54
C VAL A 755 54.85 4.34 39.03
N ILE A 756 54.99 5.57 38.53
CA ILE A 756 56.27 6.11 38.08
C ILE A 756 57.10 6.43 39.33
N SER A 757 58.20 5.70 39.52
CA SER A 757 59.21 5.99 40.55
C SER A 757 59.88 7.35 40.29
N ALA A 758 60.16 8.08 41.38
CA ALA A 758 60.74 9.41 41.33
C ALA A 758 62.15 9.48 40.68
N ASN A 759 62.34 10.56 39.91
CA ASN A 759 63.60 11.19 39.49
C ASN A 759 64.56 10.45 38.54
N ARG A 760 64.62 10.94 37.28
CA ARG A 760 65.90 11.31 36.63
C ARG A 760 65.71 12.43 35.59
N LYS A 761 66.71 13.30 35.54
CA LYS A 761 66.78 14.64 34.93
C LYS A 761 66.99 14.62 33.40
N ARG A 762 66.41 15.64 32.72
CA ARG A 762 66.71 16.23 31.37
C ARG A 762 66.32 15.35 30.16
N LYS A 763 65.84 15.89 29.03
CA LYS A 763 66.13 17.16 28.33
C LYS A 763 64.96 17.53 27.40
N ARG A 764 64.66 18.83 27.25
CA ARG A 764 63.70 19.37 26.26
C ARG A 764 64.11 19.03 24.83
N GLY A 765 63.14 18.64 24.02
CA GLY A 765 63.14 18.66 22.55
C GLY A 765 61.69 18.85 22.09
N SER A 766 61.48 19.89 21.29
CA SER A 766 60.20 20.43 20.82
C SER A 766 59.50 19.52 19.82
N ASP A 767 58.21 19.27 20.02
CA ASP A 767 57.16 19.43 18.99
C ASP A 767 55.79 19.36 19.67
N ALA A 768 55.14 20.52 19.75
CA ALA A 768 53.85 20.71 20.40
C ALA A 768 52.80 21.13 19.36
N SER A 769 52.10 20.16 18.79
CA SER A 769 50.72 20.33 18.33
C SER A 769 49.98 18.98 18.25
N MET A 770 49.92 18.26 19.38
CA MET A 770 48.87 17.28 19.59
C MET A 770 47.97 17.76 20.72
N ALA A 771 46.74 18.11 20.34
CA ALA A 771 45.66 18.38 21.26
C ALA A 771 45.51 17.19 22.22
N LYS A 772 45.91 17.41 23.47
CA LYS A 772 45.54 16.57 24.61
C LYS A 772 44.01 16.52 24.70
N GLN A 773 43.39 15.44 24.21
CA GLN A 773 42.14 14.97 24.80
C GLN A 773 42.47 14.02 25.95
N GLY A 774 42.81 14.62 27.09
CA GLY A 774 42.66 13.97 28.38
C GLY A 774 41.16 13.84 28.66
N GLY A 775 40.60 12.67 28.39
CA GLY A 775 39.20 12.35 28.65
C GLY A 775 39.11 11.03 29.39
N ASP A 776 38.69 11.14 30.63
CA ASP A 776 38.39 10.10 31.62
C ASP A 776 37.60 8.90 31.07
N GLY A 777 38.00 7.68 31.43
CA GLY A 777 37.31 6.45 31.06
C GLY A 777 35.92 6.31 31.69
N SER A 778 35.58 7.15 32.67
CA SER A 778 34.28 7.15 33.35
C SER A 778 33.10 7.74 32.55
N SER A 779 33.32 8.33 31.36
CA SER A 779 32.32 9.23 30.75
C SER A 779 31.35 8.62 29.72
N VAL A 780 31.63 7.45 29.12
CA VAL A 780 30.83 6.95 27.98
C VAL A 780 29.58 6.17 28.42
N PHE A 781 29.71 5.29 29.43
CA PHE A 781 28.59 4.53 30.00
C PHE A 781 27.53 5.43 30.66
N VAL A 782 28.00 6.44 31.41
CA VAL A 782 27.11 7.44 32.04
C VAL A 782 26.33 8.22 30.98
N ARG A 783 26.98 8.62 29.88
CA ARG A 783 26.33 9.33 28.78
C ARG A 783 25.27 8.49 28.07
N GLU A 784 25.51 7.19 27.86
CA GLU A 784 24.51 6.28 27.29
C GLU A 784 23.28 6.15 28.20
N ARG A 785 23.49 5.97 29.51
CA ARG A 785 22.39 5.92 30.50
C ARG A 785 21.60 7.22 30.60
N GLN A 786 22.30 8.37 30.57
CA GLN A 786 21.63 9.68 30.54
C GLN A 786 20.81 9.86 29.27
N ARG A 787 21.33 9.44 28.12
CA ARG A 787 20.60 9.52 26.85
C ARG A 787 19.31 8.71 26.90
N VAL A 788 19.36 7.45 27.33
CA VAL A 788 18.15 6.61 27.37
C VAL A 788 17.11 7.19 28.34
N ALA A 789 17.54 7.75 29.48
CA ALA A 789 16.64 8.41 30.42
C ALA A 789 15.95 9.65 29.82
N ILE A 790 16.63 10.38 28.92
CA ILE A 790 16.01 11.49 28.18
C ILE A 790 14.96 10.95 27.20
N GLU A 791 15.31 9.96 26.39
CA GLU A 791 14.41 9.36 25.40
C GLU A 791 13.14 8.77 26.04
N LEU A 792 13.27 8.09 27.18
CA LEU A 792 12.13 7.54 27.93
C LEU A 792 11.18 8.62 28.46
N ARG A 793 11.66 9.84 28.73
CA ARG A 793 10.79 10.95 29.13
C ARG A 793 9.89 11.42 27.98
N GLY A 794 10.28 11.19 26.73
CA GLY A 794 9.52 11.58 25.54
C GLY A 794 8.39 10.61 25.16
N LEU A 795 8.27 9.44 25.79
CA LEU A 795 7.27 8.42 25.45
C LEU A 795 5.86 8.70 26.01
N ALA A 796 5.70 9.71 26.86
CA ALA A 796 4.45 10.00 27.57
C ALA A 796 3.79 11.31 27.08
N GLN A 797 3.42 11.35 25.79
CA GLN A 797 2.44 12.29 25.25
C GLN A 797 1.23 11.52 24.74
#